data_AF-A6ENV4-F1
#
_entry.id   AF-A6ENV4-F1
#
_cell.length_a   1.000
_cell.length_b   1.000
_cell.length_c   1.000
_cell.angle_alpha   90.00
_cell.angle_beta   90.00
_cell.angle_gamma   90.00
#
_symmetry.space_group_name_H-M   'P 1'
#
loop_
_entity.id
_entity.type
_entity.pdbx_description
1 polymer ?
#
loop_
_entity_poly.entity_id
_entity_poly.type
_entity_poly.pdbx_seq_one_letter_code
_entity_poly.pdbx_strand_id
1 'polypeptide(L)'
;MKKLIILLNILLVSPCVTIAQETKAIKGKELFGDMRARHIGPALMSGRINDLEMHPTNSRVIYTGTAGGGVWRSNDGGATFAPIFDDHAQSIGVVTLDPSDPDQTIWVGTGETWTRNSVSIGDGLFKSTDGGSNWVEIPGFENSERIASVVVNPTNSNEVYVGVLGALWSDSEDRGVYKTIDGGKTWSKILFVDNTTGAADVIMDPDNPNILYASMWEFRRSGWSFSSGGDKSALYKSIDAGKTWNKIHTGFPSGDLGRIAIALAPSNSSILYAVLETEEKSKNGLWKSTNAGQSWEHLNNDFGLVVRPFYFSRITVDPKNPDVVVKGGLFGSISKDGGKTFQNLGNMHSDIHDVTFHITNSDQIFSGTDGGIYRSWDAGVTFEIVENLPLSQFYHISVDDASPYNVYGGLQDNGSWYGPSSSPGGVNARDWNSVGFGDGFRVLKHPTKNIVYSEMQGAENVWRYDIDLNRTKTIEPLPKKGDAALRFNWNAPMAVSTHQPDRFYMGSQFLHKSEDMGETWSIISPDLTTNDPLKQDQSKSGGLSVDNSGAENHTTIFTIAESPLDQNIIWVGTDDGNIQVTTNGGKTWNNVTENLLSIPTNTWVYHIEASVHNKGTAYAVFDGHTSGDMTPYALKTTDFGKTWKNIISSDVQDNAFVRNIQEDYENENLLFLGTELGLYITIDGGTNWSHFTNNMPPVAVHHIELQKQTNDIVMGTHGRGVIIIDDISPLREITPEVLEKEVYFFKSKPFTMVEESGFTGSFGTETQFIGENKSTSAQIIYYLKKRHTFGKMKMEVQDMEGNKVADLTPGKSKGINIINWDYTTKSPKVAQSKTFTTGAFTPKRVPAGTYKVVLTKKKATFETTIEVVYDEKTPTTLTARKDQEQLTEDLFNMVEELAFIVNEITETQSFATKMIAEQPKTKKTAQKLYNELEALRKELVITTGDNYVETAAPELRERMAELYGKVASTYDAVSPSRRDNYILVKEEMLAAKKRYEEIKNKAGKKFKTAVKKAGVNYPTMQSLNEFLEK
;
A
#
# COMPACT_ATOMS: atom_id res chain seq x y z
N MET A 1 23.19 -73.92 -44.29
CA MET A 1 22.60 -73.47 -43.00
C MET A 1 22.89 -71.99 -42.79
N LYS A 2 22.13 -71.13 -43.45
CA LYS A 2 22.09 -69.66 -43.29
C LYS A 2 20.73 -69.24 -43.85
N LYS A 3 20.10 -68.23 -43.21
CA LYS A 3 18.77 -67.66 -43.46
C LYS A 3 17.62 -68.41 -42.77
N LEU A 4 17.22 -67.95 -41.58
CA LEU A 4 15.82 -67.63 -41.22
C LEU A 4 15.66 -67.20 -39.73
N ILE A 5 16.41 -66.22 -39.22
CA ILE A 5 16.11 -65.58 -37.91
C ILE A 5 16.49 -64.10 -37.98
N ILE A 6 15.75 -63.32 -38.78
CA ILE A 6 15.72 -61.84 -38.70
C ILE A 6 14.29 -61.43 -39.05
N LEU A 7 13.32 -61.73 -38.19
CA LEU A 7 11.96 -61.18 -38.29
C LEU A 7 11.15 -61.44 -37.01
N LEU A 8 11.70 -61.14 -35.83
CA LEU A 8 10.92 -61.13 -34.58
C LEU A 8 11.55 -60.29 -33.44
N ASN A 9 12.12 -59.12 -33.75
CA ASN A 9 12.61 -58.17 -32.74
C ASN A 9 12.41 -56.69 -33.14
N ILE A 10 11.42 -56.40 -34.00
CA ILE A 10 11.01 -55.03 -34.34
C ILE A 10 9.50 -54.96 -34.18
N LEU A 11 9.01 -54.94 -32.94
CA LEU A 11 7.63 -54.60 -32.55
C LEU A 11 7.58 -54.65 -31.02
N LEU A 12 8.11 -53.62 -30.34
CA LEU A 12 7.78 -53.19 -28.97
C LEU A 12 8.76 -52.08 -28.55
N VAL A 13 8.77 -50.97 -29.28
CA VAL A 13 9.15 -49.66 -28.73
C VAL A 13 8.04 -48.71 -29.16
N SER A 14 6.89 -48.82 -28.48
CA SER A 14 5.94 -47.71 -28.48
C SER A 14 6.64 -46.54 -27.79
N PRO A 15 6.75 -45.35 -28.42
CA PRO A 15 7.11 -44.18 -27.67
C PRO A 15 5.98 -43.97 -26.66
N CYS A 16 6.29 -44.20 -25.39
CA CYS A 16 5.47 -43.67 -24.31
C CYS A 16 5.64 -42.15 -24.41
N VAL A 17 4.85 -41.52 -25.28
CA VAL A 17 4.60 -40.09 -25.19
C VAL A 17 3.83 -39.94 -23.90
N THR A 18 4.55 -39.73 -22.81
CA THR A 18 3.98 -39.05 -21.66
C THR A 18 3.53 -37.70 -22.18
N ILE A 19 2.27 -37.63 -22.58
CA ILE A 19 1.54 -36.38 -22.58
C ILE A 19 1.52 -36.02 -21.10
N ALA A 20 2.57 -35.33 -20.64
CA ALA A 20 2.46 -34.51 -19.45
C ALA A 20 1.33 -33.55 -19.81
N GLN A 21 0.15 -33.84 -19.29
CA GLN A 21 -0.98 -32.95 -19.38
C GLN A 21 -0.47 -31.69 -18.69
N GLU A 22 -0.14 -30.64 -19.44
CA GLU A 22 0.13 -29.33 -18.88
C GLU A 22 -1.08 -28.99 -18.02
N THR A 23 -0.97 -29.21 -16.72
CA THR A 23 -1.88 -28.64 -15.75
C THR A 23 -1.70 -27.15 -15.90
N LYS A 24 -2.65 -26.49 -16.58
CA LYS A 24 -2.69 -25.04 -16.68
C LYS A 24 -2.50 -24.46 -15.28
N ALA A 25 -1.33 -23.89 -15.03
CA ALA A 25 -1.03 -23.21 -13.78
C ALA A 25 -2.08 -22.11 -13.57
N ILE A 26 -2.73 -22.11 -12.42
CA ILE A 26 -3.67 -21.05 -12.05
C ILE A 26 -2.82 -19.89 -11.53
N LYS A 27 -2.99 -18.70 -12.12
CA LYS A 27 -2.13 -17.54 -11.85
C LYS A 27 -2.94 -16.31 -11.45
N GLY A 28 -2.29 -15.42 -10.69
CA GLY A 28 -2.82 -14.12 -10.30
C GLY A 28 -4.17 -14.20 -9.60
N LYS A 29 -5.11 -13.32 -10.00
CA LYS A 29 -6.46 -13.22 -9.41
C LYS A 29 -7.24 -14.53 -9.39
N GLU A 30 -6.99 -15.44 -10.34
CA GLU A 30 -7.65 -16.74 -10.36
C GLU A 30 -7.18 -17.69 -9.25
N LEU A 31 -5.96 -17.49 -8.72
CA LEU A 31 -5.40 -18.25 -7.61
C LEU A 31 -5.72 -17.58 -6.28
N PHE A 32 -5.35 -16.31 -6.14
CA PHE A 32 -5.39 -15.58 -4.86
C PHE A 32 -6.80 -15.21 -4.40
N GLY A 33 -7.74 -15.04 -5.33
CA GLY A 33 -9.16 -14.77 -5.02
C GLY A 33 -9.35 -13.60 -4.05
N ASP A 34 -9.75 -13.87 -2.81
CA ASP A 34 -10.05 -12.88 -1.77
C ASP A 34 -8.84 -12.52 -0.88
N MET A 35 -7.70 -13.22 -1.01
CA MET A 35 -6.46 -12.87 -0.30
C MET A 35 -6.03 -11.46 -0.73
N ARG A 36 -5.91 -10.53 0.22
CA ARG A 36 -5.73 -9.09 -0.05
C ARG A 36 -4.61 -8.52 0.81
N ALA A 37 -3.83 -7.60 0.24
CA ALA A 37 -2.85 -6.84 0.97
C ALA A 37 -3.48 -5.64 1.71
N ARG A 38 -2.98 -5.28 2.89
CA ARG A 38 -3.38 -4.06 3.63
C ARG A 38 -2.19 -3.12 3.83
N HIS A 39 -2.45 -1.82 3.77
CA HIS A 39 -1.43 -0.78 3.91
C HIS A 39 -1.46 -0.24 5.34
N ILE A 40 -0.30 -0.07 5.98
CA ILE A 40 -0.22 0.42 7.37
C ILE A 40 0.55 1.75 7.52
N GLY A 41 0.98 2.35 6.41
CA GLY A 41 1.75 3.59 6.40
C GLY A 41 3.25 3.34 6.59
N PRO A 42 4.01 4.28 7.19
CA PRO A 42 3.53 5.52 7.80
C PRO A 42 3.15 6.56 6.73
N ALA A 43 2.37 7.58 7.11
CA ALA A 43 2.09 8.75 6.27
C ALA A 43 2.59 10.07 6.89
N LEU A 44 3.01 10.06 8.16
CA LEU A 44 3.40 11.25 8.93
C LEU A 44 4.54 12.05 8.29
N MET A 45 5.54 11.37 7.74
CA MET A 45 6.66 11.94 6.99
C MET A 45 6.46 11.81 5.47
N SER A 46 5.44 11.05 5.04
CA SER A 46 5.11 10.83 3.63
C SER A 46 6.32 10.40 2.79
N GLY A 47 6.45 10.87 1.55
CA GLY A 47 7.56 10.60 0.64
C GLY A 47 7.56 11.54 -0.57
N ARG A 48 8.49 11.33 -1.51
CA ARG A 48 8.82 12.29 -2.55
C ARG A 48 7.69 12.62 -3.54
N ILE A 49 7.44 13.91 -3.68
CA ILE A 49 6.54 14.50 -4.67
C ILE A 49 7.35 14.99 -5.87
N ASN A 50 6.93 14.64 -7.09
CA ASN A 50 7.58 15.08 -8.31
C ASN A 50 6.84 16.26 -8.97
N ASP A 51 5.50 16.27 -8.93
CA ASP A 51 4.68 17.25 -9.65
C ASP A 51 3.37 17.60 -8.89
N LEU A 52 2.95 18.86 -8.99
CA LEU A 52 1.72 19.41 -8.42
C LEU A 52 0.94 20.20 -9.47
N GLU A 53 -0.29 19.77 -9.76
CA GLU A 53 -1.14 20.38 -10.77
C GLU A 53 -2.45 20.89 -10.16
N MET A 54 -2.70 22.20 -10.30
CA MET A 54 -3.93 22.85 -9.82
C MET A 54 -4.97 22.86 -10.92
N HIS A 55 -6.23 22.55 -10.59
CA HIS A 55 -7.30 22.71 -11.55
C HIS A 55 -7.47 24.19 -11.94
N PRO A 56 -7.50 24.53 -13.25
CA PRO A 56 -7.36 25.91 -13.72
C PRO A 56 -8.52 26.83 -13.29
N THR A 57 -9.69 26.26 -12.95
CA THR A 57 -10.90 27.01 -12.60
C THR A 57 -11.54 26.59 -11.26
N ASN A 58 -11.03 25.55 -10.60
CA ASN A 58 -11.63 24.99 -9.38
C ASN A 58 -10.57 24.79 -8.31
N SER A 59 -10.49 25.73 -7.38
CA SER A 59 -9.46 25.73 -6.33
C SER A 59 -9.52 24.57 -5.35
N ARG A 60 -10.59 23.77 -5.36
CA ARG A 60 -10.70 22.59 -4.49
C ARG A 60 -9.99 21.37 -5.06
N VAL A 61 -9.68 21.37 -6.36
CA VAL A 61 -9.16 20.20 -7.07
C VAL A 61 -7.67 20.38 -7.32
N ILE A 62 -6.90 19.42 -6.81
CA ILE A 62 -5.44 19.40 -6.88
C ILE A 62 -5.02 17.98 -7.20
N TYR A 63 -4.08 17.83 -8.12
CA TYR A 63 -3.46 16.57 -8.45
C TYR A 63 -2.00 16.59 -8.03
N THR A 64 -1.48 15.42 -7.69
CA THR A 64 -0.05 15.25 -7.46
C THR A 64 0.46 13.99 -8.15
N GLY A 65 1.59 14.12 -8.82
CA GLY A 65 2.42 13.01 -9.28
C GLY A 65 3.54 12.77 -8.29
N THR A 66 3.67 11.53 -7.83
CA THR A 66 4.69 11.15 -6.84
C THR A 66 5.83 10.39 -7.50
N ALA A 67 7.00 10.34 -6.86
CA ALA A 67 8.20 9.70 -7.42
C ALA A 67 8.05 8.18 -7.61
N GLY A 68 7.24 7.52 -6.78
CA GLY A 68 7.04 6.05 -6.81
C GLY A 68 5.73 5.57 -6.18
N GLY A 69 4.75 6.45 -5.96
CA GLY A 69 3.48 6.16 -5.28
C GLY A 69 2.22 6.47 -6.09
N GLY A 70 2.33 6.70 -7.40
CA GLY A 70 1.23 6.95 -8.32
C GLY A 70 0.71 8.39 -8.32
N VAL A 71 -0.48 8.57 -8.91
CA VAL A 71 -1.20 9.85 -9.01
C VAL A 71 -2.30 9.92 -7.96
N TRP A 72 -2.36 11.05 -7.26
CA TRP A 72 -3.36 11.33 -6.24
C TRP A 72 -4.15 12.59 -6.55
N ARG A 73 -5.41 12.61 -6.10
CA ARG A 73 -6.34 13.71 -6.31
C ARG A 73 -6.98 14.15 -5.00
N SER A 74 -7.02 15.46 -4.78
CA SER A 74 -7.86 16.10 -3.77
C SER A 74 -9.08 16.75 -4.42
N ASN A 75 -10.21 16.78 -3.70
CA ASN A 75 -11.44 17.51 -4.07
C ASN A 75 -11.90 18.49 -2.97
N ASP A 76 -11.03 18.74 -1.98
CA ASP A 76 -11.32 19.52 -0.78
C ASP A 76 -10.27 20.59 -0.47
N GLY A 77 -9.49 21.00 -1.47
CA GLY A 77 -8.44 22.02 -1.30
C GLY A 77 -7.18 21.48 -0.63
N GLY A 78 -6.87 20.20 -0.87
CA GLY A 78 -5.68 19.53 -0.35
C GLY A 78 -5.80 19.13 1.13
N ALA A 79 -7.00 19.02 1.70
CA ALA A 79 -7.17 18.50 3.04
C ALA A 79 -7.01 16.97 3.07
N THR A 80 -7.51 16.29 2.05
CA THR A 80 -7.26 14.86 1.81
C THR A 80 -7.01 14.57 0.33
N PHE A 81 -6.23 13.53 0.08
CA PHE A 81 -5.94 12.98 -1.26
C PHE A 81 -6.34 11.51 -1.36
N ALA A 82 -6.85 11.10 -2.52
CA ALA A 82 -7.15 9.70 -2.84
C ALA A 82 -6.36 9.26 -4.09
N PRO A 83 -5.87 8.00 -4.13
CA PRO A 83 -5.16 7.50 -5.30
C PRO A 83 -6.14 7.26 -6.45
N ILE A 84 -5.72 7.56 -7.68
CA ILE A 84 -6.54 7.39 -8.89
C ILE A 84 -5.81 6.61 -10.01
N PHE A 85 -4.63 6.06 -9.71
CA PHE A 85 -3.72 5.45 -10.71
C PHE A 85 -3.04 4.17 -10.19
N ASP A 86 -3.64 3.48 -9.21
CA ASP A 86 -3.05 2.32 -8.52
C ASP A 86 -2.85 1.07 -9.44
N ASP A 87 -3.50 1.02 -10.61
CA ASP A 87 -3.41 -0.10 -11.56
C ASP A 87 -2.29 0.06 -12.62
N HIS A 88 -1.52 1.16 -12.58
CA HIS A 88 -0.51 1.55 -13.60
C HIS A 88 0.84 1.86 -12.94
N ALA A 89 1.88 2.22 -13.71
CA ALA A 89 3.19 2.55 -13.13
C ALA A 89 3.10 3.64 -12.05
N GLN A 90 3.83 3.41 -10.96
CA GLN A 90 3.74 4.26 -9.77
C GLN A 90 4.76 5.41 -9.80
N SER A 91 5.77 5.37 -10.67
CA SER A 91 6.67 6.50 -10.87
C SER A 91 6.04 7.52 -11.82
N ILE A 92 5.83 8.76 -11.35
CA ILE A 92 5.16 9.80 -12.13
C ILE A 92 6.12 10.94 -12.45
N GLY A 93 6.18 11.32 -13.72
CA GLY A 93 7.00 12.43 -14.21
C GLY A 93 6.22 13.75 -14.36
N VAL A 94 4.95 13.69 -14.75
CA VAL A 94 4.08 14.88 -14.89
C VAL A 94 2.60 14.51 -14.92
N VAL A 95 1.75 15.35 -14.34
CA VAL A 95 0.29 15.32 -14.46
C VAL A 95 -0.16 16.61 -15.14
N THR A 96 -1.03 16.51 -16.14
CA THR A 96 -1.51 17.68 -16.89
C THR A 96 -2.99 17.58 -17.16
N LEU A 97 -3.73 18.64 -16.80
CA LEU A 97 -5.14 18.77 -17.13
C LEU A 97 -5.29 19.43 -18.50
N ASP A 98 -6.26 18.97 -19.30
CA ASP A 98 -6.65 19.72 -20.49
C ASP A 98 -7.32 21.03 -20.06
N PRO A 99 -6.74 22.21 -20.35
CA PRO A 99 -7.31 23.48 -19.90
C PRO A 99 -8.71 23.78 -20.46
N SER A 100 -9.10 23.13 -21.56
CA SER A 100 -10.42 23.27 -22.18
C SER A 100 -11.44 22.22 -21.73
N ASP A 101 -10.98 21.16 -21.07
CA ASP A 101 -11.81 20.08 -20.50
C ASP A 101 -11.22 19.52 -19.18
N PRO A 102 -10.94 20.37 -18.17
CA PRO A 102 -10.06 20.01 -17.05
C PRO A 102 -10.71 19.07 -16.02
N ASP A 103 -12.04 18.95 -16.03
CA ASP A 103 -12.77 18.02 -15.15
C ASP A 103 -12.70 16.56 -15.67
N GLN A 104 -12.43 16.36 -16.96
CA GLN A 104 -12.58 15.07 -17.62
C GLN A 104 -11.26 14.56 -18.21
N THR A 105 -10.50 15.42 -18.89
CA THR A 105 -9.32 15.01 -19.67
C THR A 105 -8.04 15.28 -18.89
N ILE A 106 -7.33 14.19 -18.56
CA ILE A 106 -6.09 14.21 -17.78
C ILE A 106 -5.03 13.41 -18.54
N TRP A 107 -3.82 13.94 -18.62
CA TRP A 107 -2.65 13.25 -19.13
C TRP A 107 -1.66 12.98 -18.01
N VAL A 108 -1.05 11.81 -18.02
CA VAL A 108 -0.02 11.40 -17.06
C VAL A 108 1.17 10.88 -17.83
N GLY A 109 2.30 11.57 -17.70
CA GLY A 109 3.60 11.05 -18.12
C GLY A 109 4.26 10.35 -16.94
N THR A 110 4.69 9.10 -17.12
CA THR A 110 5.33 8.32 -16.06
C THR A 110 6.86 8.52 -16.05
N GLY A 111 7.47 8.17 -14.92
CA GLY A 111 8.91 8.21 -14.67
C GLY A 111 9.41 9.50 -14.03
N GLU A 112 9.93 9.40 -12.81
CA GLU A 112 10.52 10.52 -12.05
C GLU A 112 11.63 11.23 -12.84
N THR A 113 11.58 12.56 -12.87
CA THR A 113 12.42 13.38 -13.77
C THR A 113 13.65 13.97 -13.08
N TRP A 114 13.71 13.87 -11.75
CA TRP A 114 14.80 14.31 -10.91
C TRP A 114 15.83 13.18 -10.81
N THR A 115 16.75 13.12 -11.77
CA THR A 115 17.61 11.98 -12.09
C THR A 115 18.63 11.56 -11.01
N ARG A 116 18.14 11.12 -9.85
CA ARG A 116 18.93 10.63 -8.70
C ARG A 116 19.26 9.14 -8.83
N ASN A 117 20.04 8.56 -7.92
CA ASN A 117 20.31 7.11 -7.88
C ASN A 117 19.08 6.27 -7.49
N SER A 118 18.18 6.84 -6.69
CA SER A 118 17.06 6.12 -6.05
C SER A 118 15.72 6.28 -6.78
N VAL A 119 15.77 6.70 -8.06
CA VAL A 119 14.58 6.94 -8.88
C VAL A 119 14.01 5.63 -9.43
N SER A 120 12.69 5.60 -9.60
CA SER A 120 11.98 4.50 -10.27
C SER A 120 11.84 4.75 -11.78
N ILE A 121 11.33 3.77 -12.53
CA ILE A 121 11.12 3.88 -13.99
C ILE A 121 9.64 4.13 -14.32
N GLY A 122 9.41 4.91 -15.38
CA GLY A 122 8.11 5.02 -16.03
C GLY A 122 7.95 4.02 -17.16
N ASP A 123 6.70 3.77 -17.56
CA ASP A 123 6.31 2.86 -18.64
C ASP A 123 5.50 3.55 -19.77
N GLY A 124 5.43 4.88 -19.78
CA GLY A 124 4.88 5.65 -20.89
C GLY A 124 3.88 6.74 -20.52
N LEU A 125 3.01 7.04 -21.48
CA LEU A 125 2.06 8.14 -21.45
C LEU A 125 0.63 7.61 -21.32
N PHE A 126 -0.16 8.16 -20.42
CA PHE A 126 -1.53 7.74 -20.15
C PHE A 126 -2.50 8.91 -20.29
N LYS A 127 -3.74 8.59 -20.65
CA LYS A 127 -4.83 9.54 -20.78
C LYS A 127 -6.10 9.02 -20.10
N SER A 128 -6.74 9.88 -19.32
CA SER A 128 -8.12 9.71 -18.87
C SER A 128 -9.04 10.70 -19.58
N THR A 129 -10.30 10.33 -19.78
CA THR A 129 -11.38 11.20 -20.32
C THR A 129 -12.62 11.18 -19.43
N ASP A 130 -12.50 10.63 -18.22
CA ASP A 130 -13.55 10.47 -17.23
C ASP A 130 -13.11 10.90 -15.82
N GLY A 131 -12.23 11.90 -15.77
CA GLY A 131 -11.79 12.53 -14.52
C GLY A 131 -10.87 11.67 -13.67
N GLY A 132 -10.16 10.71 -14.30
CA GLY A 132 -9.22 9.80 -13.66
C GLY A 132 -9.84 8.49 -13.16
N SER A 133 -11.06 8.14 -13.60
CA SER A 133 -11.71 6.88 -13.19
C SER A 133 -11.18 5.69 -13.99
N ASN A 134 -10.83 5.91 -15.25
CA ASN A 134 -10.17 4.94 -16.12
C ASN A 134 -9.03 5.62 -16.90
N TRP A 135 -8.03 4.83 -17.26
CA TRP A 135 -6.85 5.29 -17.99
C TRP A 135 -6.60 4.42 -19.21
N VAL A 136 -6.13 5.07 -20.27
CA VAL A 136 -5.72 4.45 -21.53
C VAL A 136 -4.26 4.79 -21.74
N GLU A 137 -3.43 3.76 -21.88
CA GLU A 137 -2.05 3.88 -22.31
C GLU A 137 -1.99 4.36 -23.77
N ILE A 138 -1.10 5.31 -24.03
CA ILE A 138 -0.89 5.92 -25.34
C ILE A 138 0.35 5.26 -25.97
N PRO A 139 0.18 4.54 -27.10
CA PRO A 139 1.26 3.78 -27.68
C PRO A 139 2.38 4.66 -28.25
N GLY A 140 3.60 4.14 -28.24
CA GLY A 140 4.81 4.82 -28.75
C GLY A 140 5.64 5.56 -27.70
N PHE A 141 5.31 5.40 -26.41
CA PHE A 141 6.05 5.98 -25.27
C PHE A 141 6.51 4.93 -24.26
N GLU A 142 6.36 3.63 -24.55
CA GLU A 142 6.64 2.51 -23.65
C GLU A 142 8.10 2.50 -23.17
N ASN A 143 9.02 2.99 -24.02
CA ASN A 143 10.45 3.11 -23.73
C ASN A 143 10.89 4.54 -23.34
N SER A 144 9.93 5.43 -23.07
CA SER A 144 10.23 6.83 -22.73
C SER A 144 10.99 6.95 -21.41
N GLU A 145 10.79 6.01 -20.48
CA GLU A 145 11.29 5.92 -19.10
C GLU A 145 10.99 7.14 -18.19
N ARG A 146 10.97 8.36 -18.72
CA ARG A 146 10.83 9.66 -18.04
C ARG A 146 10.20 10.67 -18.98
N ILE A 147 8.95 11.00 -18.72
CA ILE A 147 8.23 12.09 -19.40
C ILE A 147 8.23 13.31 -18.48
N ALA A 148 8.94 14.36 -18.89
CA ALA A 148 9.14 15.56 -18.08
C ALA A 148 8.09 16.65 -18.31
N SER A 149 7.36 16.60 -19.43
CA SER A 149 6.35 17.61 -19.74
C SER A 149 5.27 17.03 -20.64
N VAL A 150 4.02 17.38 -20.35
CA VAL A 150 2.89 17.28 -21.27
C VAL A 150 2.28 18.66 -21.37
N VAL A 151 2.05 19.14 -22.60
CA VAL A 151 1.49 20.48 -22.83
C VAL A 151 0.34 20.40 -23.81
N VAL A 152 -0.84 20.80 -23.38
CA VAL A 152 -2.07 20.78 -24.19
C VAL A 152 -2.34 22.18 -24.73
N ASN A 153 -2.61 22.31 -26.03
CA ASN A 153 -3.00 23.59 -26.61
C ASN A 153 -4.35 24.06 -26.01
N PRO A 154 -4.41 25.26 -25.39
CA PRO A 154 -5.61 25.73 -24.67
C PRO A 154 -6.82 26.02 -25.56
N THR A 155 -6.62 26.05 -26.87
CA THR A 155 -7.69 26.27 -27.85
C THR A 155 -7.97 25.04 -28.72
N ASN A 156 -7.23 23.93 -28.51
CA ASN A 156 -7.36 22.70 -29.29
C ASN A 156 -6.80 21.48 -28.53
N SER A 157 -7.66 20.75 -27.81
CA SER A 157 -7.33 19.50 -27.10
C SER A 157 -6.67 18.40 -27.95
N ASN A 158 -6.80 18.47 -29.28
CA ASN A 158 -6.17 17.47 -30.15
C ASN A 158 -4.69 17.76 -30.40
N GLU A 159 -4.22 18.98 -30.12
CA GLU A 159 -2.84 19.38 -30.26
C GLU A 159 -2.13 19.34 -28.91
N VAL A 160 -1.27 18.33 -28.74
CA VAL A 160 -0.55 18.06 -27.49
C VAL A 160 0.94 17.87 -27.80
N TYR A 161 1.79 18.32 -26.88
CA TYR A 161 3.24 18.19 -26.94
C TYR A 161 3.72 17.37 -25.75
N VAL A 162 4.73 16.53 -25.95
CA VAL A 162 5.31 15.68 -24.91
C VAL A 162 6.83 15.84 -24.92
N GLY A 163 7.41 16.22 -23.79
CA GLY A 163 8.86 16.29 -23.57
C GLY A 163 9.34 15.00 -22.91
N VAL A 164 10.12 14.21 -23.63
CA VAL A 164 10.73 12.97 -23.13
C VAL A 164 12.18 13.24 -22.74
N LEU A 165 12.47 13.07 -21.45
CA LEU A 165 13.83 13.17 -20.91
C LEU A 165 14.64 11.90 -21.21
N GLY A 166 13.98 10.75 -21.24
CA GLY A 166 14.56 9.46 -21.64
C GLY A 166 15.30 8.72 -20.53
N ALA A 167 15.89 7.60 -20.93
CA ALA A 167 16.62 6.67 -20.07
C ALA A 167 17.76 7.34 -19.28
N LEU A 168 17.84 7.04 -17.98
CA LEU A 168 18.88 7.59 -17.10
C LEU A 168 20.24 6.90 -17.28
N TRP A 169 20.21 5.57 -17.36
CA TRP A 169 21.40 4.71 -17.26
C TRP A 169 21.97 4.28 -18.61
N SER A 170 21.26 4.56 -19.70
CA SER A 170 21.64 4.21 -21.08
C SER A 170 21.28 5.28 -22.10
N ASP A 171 21.87 5.19 -23.29
CA ASP A 171 21.47 6.00 -24.45
C ASP A 171 20.04 5.63 -24.87
N SER A 172 19.24 6.61 -25.27
CA SER A 172 17.84 6.37 -25.66
C SER A 172 17.47 7.18 -26.89
N GLU A 173 16.93 6.48 -27.90
CA GLU A 173 16.41 7.12 -29.11
C GLU A 173 15.07 7.82 -28.84
N ASP A 174 14.37 7.49 -27.74
CA ASP A 174 13.04 8.01 -27.40
C ASP A 174 13.06 9.43 -26.84
N ARG A 175 14.25 9.98 -26.54
CA ARG A 175 14.45 11.36 -26.12
C ARG A 175 13.89 12.37 -27.14
N GLY A 176 13.44 13.53 -26.65
CA GLY A 176 13.06 14.67 -27.49
C GLY A 176 11.67 15.22 -27.23
N VAL A 177 11.20 16.08 -28.13
CA VAL A 177 9.86 16.68 -28.08
C VAL A 177 8.99 16.05 -29.16
N TYR A 178 7.82 15.56 -28.77
CA TYR A 178 6.82 14.96 -29.64
C TYR A 178 5.59 15.85 -29.74
N LYS A 179 4.90 15.75 -30.87
CA LYS A 179 3.65 16.46 -31.13
C LYS A 179 2.60 15.54 -31.73
N THR A 180 1.37 15.67 -31.26
CA THR A 180 0.16 15.14 -31.90
C THR A 180 -0.74 16.28 -32.34
N ILE A 181 -1.61 16.03 -33.34
CA ILE A 181 -2.68 16.94 -33.79
C ILE A 181 -4.04 16.24 -33.86
N ASP A 182 -4.12 14.98 -33.39
CA ASP A 182 -5.31 14.12 -33.46
C ASP A 182 -5.70 13.53 -32.09
N GLY A 183 -5.24 14.19 -31.01
CA GLY A 183 -5.59 13.84 -29.63
C GLY A 183 -4.81 12.64 -29.08
N GLY A 184 -3.63 12.37 -29.63
CA GLY A 184 -2.70 11.33 -29.17
C GLY A 184 -2.74 10.02 -29.97
N LYS A 185 -3.39 9.99 -31.14
CA LYS A 185 -3.46 8.77 -31.96
C LYS A 185 -2.19 8.60 -32.80
N THR A 186 -1.64 9.70 -33.30
CA THR A 186 -0.35 9.73 -33.99
C THR A 186 0.56 10.81 -33.43
N TRP A 187 1.86 10.53 -33.45
CA TRP A 187 2.90 11.39 -32.89
C TRP A 187 4.02 11.63 -33.88
N SER A 188 4.57 12.84 -33.87
CA SER A 188 5.76 13.24 -34.63
C SER A 188 6.83 13.74 -33.66
N LYS A 189 8.05 13.20 -33.75
CA LYS A 189 9.22 13.74 -33.05
C LYS A 189 9.67 15.03 -33.76
N ILE A 190 9.45 16.17 -33.12
CA ILE A 190 9.62 17.51 -33.72
C ILE A 190 10.89 18.23 -33.24
N LEU A 191 11.51 17.78 -32.15
CA LEU A 191 12.82 18.22 -31.71
C LEU A 191 13.60 17.03 -31.16
N PHE A 192 14.77 16.79 -31.71
CA PHE A 192 15.69 15.73 -31.32
C PHE A 192 17.11 16.23 -31.52
N VAL A 193 17.97 16.03 -30.53
CA VAL A 193 19.37 16.44 -30.59
C VAL A 193 20.24 15.21 -30.87
N ASP A 194 20.20 14.22 -29.98
CA ASP A 194 20.88 12.92 -30.07
C ASP A 194 20.35 11.97 -28.97
N ASN A 195 21.00 10.81 -28.81
CA ASN A 195 20.58 9.76 -27.86
C ASN A 195 21.01 10.04 -26.40
N THR A 196 21.77 11.11 -26.13
CA THR A 196 22.27 11.48 -24.79
C THR A 196 21.62 12.76 -24.25
N THR A 197 20.84 13.46 -25.09
CA THR A 197 20.22 14.75 -24.77
C THR A 197 18.70 14.66 -24.78
N GLY A 198 18.08 14.79 -23.60
CA GLY A 198 16.63 14.67 -23.40
C GLY A 198 15.92 16.01 -23.24
N ALA A 199 14.60 16.05 -23.42
CA ALA A 199 13.79 17.23 -23.13
C ALA A 199 13.50 17.29 -21.61
N ALA A 200 14.13 18.24 -20.91
CA ALA A 200 13.96 18.43 -19.46
C ALA A 200 12.77 19.33 -19.11
N ASP A 201 12.34 20.17 -20.04
CA ASP A 201 11.20 21.07 -19.87
C ASP A 201 10.64 21.47 -21.24
N VAL A 202 9.32 21.50 -21.37
CA VAL A 202 8.61 22.05 -22.53
C VAL A 202 7.45 22.88 -22.02
N ILE A 203 7.45 24.18 -22.36
CA ILE A 203 6.37 25.09 -21.99
C ILE A 203 5.80 25.81 -23.22
N MET A 204 4.54 26.22 -23.13
CA MET A 204 3.82 26.93 -24.19
C MET A 204 3.39 28.31 -23.70
N ASP A 205 3.35 29.28 -24.60
CA ASP A 205 2.68 30.56 -24.34
C ASP A 205 1.14 30.35 -24.34
N PRO A 206 0.45 30.55 -23.21
CA PRO A 206 -0.99 30.28 -23.12
C PRO A 206 -1.84 31.19 -24.00
N ASP A 207 -1.33 32.38 -24.35
CA ASP A 207 -2.02 33.35 -25.22
C ASP A 207 -1.73 33.11 -26.71
N ASN A 208 -0.63 32.41 -27.02
CA ASN A 208 -0.25 32.09 -28.39
C ASN A 208 0.39 30.69 -28.49
N PRO A 209 -0.42 29.63 -28.73
CA PRO A 209 0.06 28.25 -28.73
C PRO A 209 1.05 27.89 -29.85
N ASN A 210 1.35 28.82 -30.77
CA ASN A 210 2.44 28.65 -31.72
C ASN A 210 3.83 28.88 -31.10
N ILE A 211 3.89 29.54 -29.94
CA ILE A 211 5.14 29.82 -29.24
C ILE A 211 5.39 28.73 -28.20
N LEU A 212 6.52 28.05 -28.35
CA LEU A 212 6.97 26.99 -27.46
C LEU A 212 8.42 27.25 -27.04
N TYR A 213 8.76 26.82 -25.85
CA TYR A 213 10.13 26.78 -25.35
C TYR A 213 10.47 25.36 -24.94
N ALA A 214 11.66 24.89 -25.28
CA ALA A 214 12.13 23.55 -24.93
C ALA A 214 13.55 23.61 -24.38
N SER A 215 13.73 23.05 -23.19
CA SER A 215 15.03 22.84 -22.56
C SER A 215 15.52 21.44 -22.90
N MET A 216 16.62 21.36 -23.66
CA MET A 216 17.28 20.10 -23.98
C MET A 216 18.51 19.96 -23.08
N TRP A 217 18.65 18.83 -22.40
CA TRP A 217 19.67 18.58 -21.38
C TRP A 217 20.44 17.29 -21.66
N GLU A 218 21.76 17.43 -21.79
CA GLU A 218 22.71 16.33 -21.90
C GLU A 218 23.12 15.86 -20.50
N PHE A 219 22.95 14.57 -20.22
CA PHE A 219 23.34 13.99 -18.94
C PHE A 219 23.56 12.47 -19.06
N ARG A 220 24.36 11.92 -18.14
CA ARG A 220 24.60 10.48 -18.03
C ARG A 220 24.82 10.08 -16.58
N ARG A 221 24.26 8.96 -16.17
CA ARG A 221 24.56 8.31 -14.90
C ARG A 221 25.04 6.87 -15.13
N SER A 222 25.93 6.41 -14.27
CA SER A 222 26.33 5.02 -14.10
C SER A 222 26.25 4.65 -12.63
N GLY A 223 26.38 3.36 -12.29
CA GLY A 223 26.39 2.90 -10.90
C GLY A 223 27.44 3.55 -9.99
N TRP A 224 28.40 4.31 -10.53
CA TRP A 224 29.51 4.95 -9.79
C TRP A 224 29.84 6.37 -10.25
N SER A 225 29.02 7.00 -11.10
CA SER A 225 29.26 8.38 -11.54
C SER A 225 28.01 9.07 -12.08
N PHE A 226 28.00 10.39 -12.03
CA PHE A 226 27.01 11.24 -12.69
C PHE A 226 27.72 12.35 -13.47
N SER A 227 27.16 12.73 -14.61
CA SER A 227 27.61 13.89 -15.39
C SER A 227 26.39 14.69 -15.85
N SER A 228 26.32 15.95 -15.41
CA SER A 228 25.34 16.92 -15.89
C SER A 228 25.99 17.93 -16.84
N GLY A 229 25.41 18.07 -18.03
CA GLY A 229 25.75 19.10 -19.00
C GLY A 229 26.78 18.71 -20.06
N GLY A 230 26.83 19.55 -21.09
CA GLY A 230 27.66 19.39 -22.28
C GLY A 230 27.24 20.36 -23.40
N ASP A 231 27.94 20.33 -24.53
CA ASP A 231 27.77 21.30 -25.62
C ASP A 231 26.44 21.16 -26.38
N LYS A 232 25.70 20.07 -26.12
CA LYS A 232 24.38 19.79 -26.68
C LYS A 232 23.22 20.34 -25.84
N SER A 233 23.46 20.67 -24.57
CA SER A 233 22.44 21.29 -23.72
C SER A 233 22.10 22.70 -24.22
N ALA A 234 20.81 22.99 -24.37
CA ALA A 234 20.37 24.28 -24.88
C ALA A 234 18.88 24.56 -24.63
N LEU A 235 18.57 25.83 -24.38
CA LEU A 235 17.21 26.37 -24.48
C LEU A 235 16.85 26.77 -25.92
N TYR A 236 15.76 26.22 -26.43
CA TYR A 236 15.21 26.49 -27.76
C TYR A 236 13.86 27.21 -27.68
N LYS A 237 13.55 27.98 -28.73
CA LYS A 237 12.24 28.59 -28.97
C LYS A 237 11.71 28.23 -30.35
N SER A 238 10.44 27.88 -30.41
CA SER A 238 9.64 27.84 -31.64
C SER A 238 8.62 28.98 -31.64
N ILE A 239 8.29 29.48 -32.83
CA ILE A 239 7.23 30.49 -33.05
C ILE A 239 6.20 30.00 -34.09
N ASP A 240 6.29 28.74 -34.50
CA ASP A 240 5.51 28.14 -35.58
C ASP A 240 4.95 26.76 -35.19
N ALA A 241 4.60 26.61 -33.90
CA ALA A 241 4.01 25.41 -33.31
C ALA A 241 4.91 24.17 -33.42
N GLY A 242 6.22 24.37 -33.24
CA GLY A 242 7.23 23.32 -33.16
C GLY A 242 7.78 22.86 -34.51
N LYS A 243 7.52 23.57 -35.61
CA LYS A 243 8.06 23.22 -36.94
C LYS A 243 9.54 23.60 -37.06
N THR A 244 9.93 24.72 -36.47
CA THR A 244 11.33 25.17 -36.40
C THR A 244 11.68 25.58 -34.97
N TRP A 245 12.95 25.38 -34.61
CA TRP A 245 13.50 25.64 -33.28
C TRP A 245 14.80 26.42 -33.39
N ASN A 246 14.91 27.51 -32.63
CA ASN A 246 16.11 28.36 -32.59
C ASN A 246 16.67 28.42 -31.18
N LYS A 247 17.99 28.33 -31.02
CA LYS A 247 18.65 28.60 -29.73
C LYS A 247 18.44 30.07 -29.37
N ILE A 248 18.06 30.34 -28.13
CA ILE A 248 17.78 31.69 -27.62
C ILE A 248 18.75 32.11 -26.52
N HIS A 249 20.05 32.06 -26.84
CA HIS A 249 21.15 32.22 -25.88
C HIS A 249 21.76 33.62 -25.86
N THR A 250 21.13 34.62 -26.50
CA THR A 250 21.65 35.99 -26.46
C THR A 250 21.68 36.50 -25.01
N GLY A 251 22.89 36.70 -24.48
CA GLY A 251 23.12 37.09 -23.09
C GLY A 251 23.61 35.95 -22.18
N PHE A 252 23.37 34.68 -22.53
CA PHE A 252 23.90 33.52 -21.80
C PHE A 252 25.43 33.48 -21.83
N PRO A 253 26.08 32.80 -20.85
CA PRO A 253 27.53 32.61 -20.87
C PRO A 253 27.94 31.68 -22.02
N SER A 254 29.22 31.76 -22.39
CA SER A 254 29.85 30.79 -23.31
C SER A 254 30.27 29.53 -22.56
N GLY A 255 30.41 28.41 -23.29
CA GLY A 255 30.85 27.13 -22.74
C GLY A 255 29.69 26.14 -22.61
N ASP A 256 29.94 25.06 -21.89
CA ASP A 256 28.95 24.01 -21.71
C ASP A 256 27.83 24.45 -20.76
N LEU A 257 26.61 24.04 -21.09
CA LEU A 257 25.42 24.24 -20.29
C LEU A 257 24.96 22.91 -19.69
N GLY A 258 24.34 22.99 -18.52
CA GLY A 258 23.73 21.85 -17.83
C GLY A 258 22.21 21.90 -17.89
N ARG A 259 21.56 21.47 -16.81
CA ARG A 259 20.10 21.57 -16.73
C ARG A 259 19.67 23.04 -16.75
N ILE A 260 18.65 23.34 -17.56
CA ILE A 260 18.00 24.65 -17.63
C ILE A 260 16.53 24.43 -17.26
N ALA A 261 16.08 25.00 -16.14
CA ALA A 261 14.66 25.09 -15.83
C ALA A 261 14.11 26.41 -16.34
N ILE A 262 12.88 26.43 -16.85
CA ILE A 262 12.27 27.64 -17.43
C ILE A 262 10.84 27.83 -16.92
N ALA A 263 10.46 29.07 -16.65
CA ALA A 263 9.07 29.45 -16.40
C ALA A 263 8.69 30.72 -17.16
N LEU A 264 7.46 30.72 -17.64
CA LEU A 264 6.79 31.88 -18.20
C LEU A 264 5.87 32.51 -17.15
N ALA A 265 5.86 33.83 -17.07
CA ALA A 265 4.94 34.52 -16.17
C ALA A 265 3.50 34.47 -16.73
N PRO A 266 2.53 33.82 -16.08
CA PRO A 266 1.19 33.66 -16.65
C PRO A 266 0.45 34.98 -16.89
N SER A 267 0.82 36.03 -16.15
CA SER A 267 0.28 37.39 -16.28
C SER A 267 0.92 38.22 -17.40
N ASN A 268 2.06 37.78 -17.96
CA ASN A 268 2.75 38.46 -19.05
C ASN A 268 3.76 37.54 -19.76
N SER A 269 3.36 36.96 -20.90
CA SER A 269 4.19 36.05 -21.71
C SER A 269 5.49 36.64 -22.28
N SER A 270 5.73 37.95 -22.14
CA SER A 270 7.04 38.54 -22.48
C SER A 270 8.09 38.31 -21.39
N ILE A 271 7.68 37.97 -20.16
CA ILE A 271 8.57 37.75 -19.03
C ILE A 271 8.81 36.24 -18.87
N LEU A 272 10.08 35.85 -18.95
CA LEU A 272 10.56 34.50 -18.69
C LEU A 272 11.62 34.54 -17.61
N TYR A 273 11.64 33.49 -16.79
CA TYR A 273 12.74 33.19 -15.88
C TYR A 273 13.36 31.87 -16.25
N ALA A 274 14.68 31.76 -16.09
CA ALA A 274 15.39 30.50 -16.26
C ALA A 274 16.44 30.32 -15.16
N VAL A 275 16.59 29.09 -14.67
CA VAL A 275 17.69 28.72 -13.76
C VAL A 275 18.69 27.90 -14.56
N LEU A 276 19.91 28.41 -14.70
CA LEU A 276 20.96 27.83 -15.54
C LEU A 276 22.04 27.17 -14.69
N GLU A 277 22.36 25.93 -15.03
CA GLU A 277 23.64 25.31 -14.76
C GLU A 277 24.62 25.60 -15.91
N THR A 278 25.82 26.07 -15.58
CA THR A 278 26.82 26.53 -16.54
C THR A 278 28.25 26.16 -16.08
N GLU A 279 29.18 26.10 -17.02
CA GLU A 279 30.61 25.96 -16.76
C GLU A 279 31.17 27.19 -16.01
N GLU A 280 30.73 28.41 -16.37
CA GLU A 280 31.13 29.65 -15.70
C GLU A 280 30.36 29.82 -14.36
N LYS A 281 30.92 29.31 -13.26
CA LYS A 281 30.26 29.29 -11.94
C LYS A 281 29.66 30.62 -11.46
N SER A 282 30.25 31.76 -11.80
CA SER A 282 29.71 33.09 -11.47
C SER A 282 28.39 33.44 -12.18
N LYS A 283 28.05 32.69 -13.23
CA LYS A 283 26.89 32.86 -14.11
C LYS A 283 25.84 31.76 -13.94
N ASN A 284 26.03 30.84 -12.99
CA ASN A 284 24.99 29.94 -12.54
C ASN A 284 23.83 30.70 -11.87
N GLY A 285 22.66 30.11 -11.88
CA GLY A 285 21.50 30.61 -11.14
C GLY A 285 20.47 31.27 -12.03
N LEU A 286 19.85 32.33 -11.54
CA LEU A 286 18.65 32.91 -12.14
C LEU A 286 18.96 33.92 -13.25
N TRP A 287 18.23 33.77 -14.34
CA TRP A 287 18.21 34.64 -15.50
C TRP A 287 16.79 35.10 -15.80
N LYS A 288 16.66 36.32 -16.31
CA LYS A 288 15.37 36.91 -16.71
C LYS A 288 15.42 37.39 -18.15
N SER A 289 14.33 37.17 -18.87
CA SER A 289 14.04 37.83 -20.14
C SER A 289 12.76 38.64 -20.00
N THR A 290 12.73 39.82 -20.61
CA THR A 290 11.54 40.70 -20.66
C THR A 290 11.01 40.89 -22.09
N ASN A 291 11.56 40.13 -23.05
CA ASN A 291 11.23 40.20 -24.47
C ASN A 291 11.01 38.81 -25.07
N ALA A 292 10.37 37.92 -24.29
CA ALA A 292 10.02 36.56 -24.68
C ALA A 292 11.24 35.73 -25.14
N GLY A 293 12.36 35.86 -24.45
CA GLY A 293 13.58 35.07 -24.68
C GLY A 293 14.48 35.58 -25.78
N GLN A 294 14.24 36.76 -26.37
CA GLN A 294 15.15 37.32 -27.37
C GLN A 294 16.52 37.70 -26.77
N SER A 295 16.54 38.13 -25.50
CA SER A 295 17.76 38.34 -24.73
C SER A 295 17.55 38.07 -23.25
N TRP A 296 18.63 37.71 -22.55
CA TRP A 296 18.63 37.35 -21.14
C TRP A 296 19.60 38.19 -20.32
N GLU A 297 19.22 38.47 -19.08
CA GLU A 297 20.04 39.13 -18.06
C GLU A 297 20.23 38.20 -16.86
N HIS A 298 21.47 38.03 -16.41
CA HIS A 298 21.79 37.30 -15.19
C HIS A 298 21.44 38.15 -13.97
N LEU A 299 20.66 37.61 -13.04
CA LEU A 299 20.17 38.36 -11.88
C LEU A 299 20.84 37.94 -10.59
N ASN A 300 20.96 36.63 -10.35
CA ASN A 300 21.29 36.12 -9.03
C ASN A 300 21.94 34.72 -9.14
N ASN A 301 22.94 34.45 -8.29
CA ASN A 301 23.65 33.19 -8.19
C ASN A 301 23.75 32.66 -6.74
N ASP A 302 22.82 33.06 -5.88
CA ASP A 302 22.73 32.64 -4.49
C ASP A 302 22.69 31.11 -4.39
N PHE A 303 23.25 30.57 -3.31
CA PHE A 303 23.43 29.14 -3.11
C PHE A 303 22.14 28.32 -3.34
N GLY A 304 21.00 28.79 -2.79
CA GLY A 304 19.70 28.13 -2.96
C GLY A 304 19.22 28.02 -4.41
N LEU A 305 19.71 28.89 -5.30
CA LEU A 305 19.38 28.89 -6.73
C LEU A 305 20.28 27.97 -7.55
N VAL A 306 21.51 27.71 -7.10
CA VAL A 306 22.55 27.01 -7.89
C VAL A 306 22.87 25.62 -7.39
N VAL A 307 22.47 25.26 -6.17
CA VAL A 307 22.72 23.94 -5.59
C VAL A 307 21.94 22.85 -6.34
N ARG A 308 22.61 21.73 -6.65
CA ARG A 308 22.07 20.51 -7.28
C ARG A 308 21.01 20.76 -8.38
N PRO A 309 21.40 21.38 -9.50
CA PRO A 309 20.45 21.73 -10.55
C PRO A 309 19.73 20.51 -11.13
N PHE A 310 20.39 19.35 -11.23
CA PHE A 310 19.76 18.12 -11.72
C PHE A 310 18.63 17.59 -10.83
N TYR A 311 18.60 17.94 -9.53
CA TYR A 311 17.73 17.31 -8.54
C TYR A 311 16.49 18.15 -8.20
N PHE A 312 16.56 19.50 -8.16
CA PHE A 312 15.40 20.34 -7.79
C PHE A 312 15.44 21.76 -8.38
N SER A 313 15.46 21.88 -9.71
CA SER A 313 15.55 23.18 -10.40
C SER A 313 14.22 23.86 -10.71
N ARG A 314 13.08 23.27 -10.35
CA ARG A 314 11.75 23.78 -10.69
C ARG A 314 11.59 25.25 -10.28
N ILE A 315 11.03 26.06 -11.17
CA ILE A 315 10.77 27.48 -10.96
C ILE A 315 9.33 27.77 -11.34
N THR A 316 8.62 28.51 -10.48
CA THR A 316 7.21 28.85 -10.64
C THR A 316 7.04 30.35 -10.45
N VAL A 317 6.26 30.98 -11.33
CA VAL A 317 5.93 32.40 -11.25
C VAL A 317 4.50 32.54 -10.76
N ASP A 318 4.25 33.49 -9.86
CA ASP A 318 2.91 33.78 -9.40
C ASP A 318 1.98 34.16 -10.58
N PRO A 319 0.76 33.58 -10.66
CA PRO A 319 -0.13 33.77 -11.79
C PRO A 319 -0.63 35.22 -11.97
N LYS A 320 -0.53 36.06 -10.94
CA LYS A 320 -1.02 37.44 -10.91
C LYS A 320 0.09 38.48 -10.84
N ASN A 321 1.29 38.10 -10.41
CA ASN A 321 2.41 39.03 -10.26
C ASN A 321 3.73 38.45 -10.82
N PRO A 322 4.23 38.94 -11.97
CA PRO A 322 5.43 38.40 -12.60
C PRO A 322 6.72 38.66 -11.80
N ASP A 323 6.68 39.48 -10.75
CA ASP A 323 7.82 39.75 -9.87
C ASP A 323 7.85 38.84 -8.62
N VAL A 324 6.82 38.01 -8.42
CA VAL A 324 6.83 36.96 -7.37
C VAL A 324 7.21 35.64 -8.02
N VAL A 325 8.34 35.09 -7.60
CA VAL A 325 8.95 33.89 -8.20
C VAL A 325 9.39 32.96 -7.10
N VAL A 326 9.06 31.68 -7.22
CA VAL A 326 9.51 30.62 -6.32
C VAL A 326 10.39 29.65 -7.09
N LYS A 327 11.50 29.23 -6.48
CA LYS A 327 12.32 28.12 -6.95
C LYS A 327 12.31 27.00 -5.91
N GLY A 328 12.14 25.77 -6.36
CA GLY A 328 12.50 24.58 -5.60
C GLY A 328 13.97 24.58 -5.18
N GLY A 329 14.38 23.67 -4.30
CA GLY A 329 15.70 23.71 -3.69
C GLY A 329 15.72 23.02 -2.33
N LEU A 330 16.87 23.03 -1.65
CA LEU A 330 17.00 22.43 -0.31
C LEU A 330 15.95 22.93 0.69
N PHE A 331 15.59 24.21 0.66
CA PHE A 331 14.58 24.82 1.55
C PHE A 331 13.47 25.56 0.78
N GLY A 332 13.49 25.47 -0.55
CA GLY A 332 12.76 26.39 -1.43
C GLY A 332 13.20 27.85 -1.27
N SER A 333 12.91 28.68 -2.26
CA SER A 333 13.27 30.11 -2.21
C SER A 333 12.22 30.95 -2.92
N ILE A 334 11.74 32.01 -2.27
CA ILE A 334 10.77 32.97 -2.82
C ILE A 334 11.40 34.35 -2.99
N SER A 335 11.15 34.97 -4.14
CA SER A 335 11.44 36.37 -4.45
C SER A 335 10.14 37.14 -4.63
N LYS A 336 10.14 38.41 -4.23
CA LYS A 336 9.03 39.36 -4.42
C LYS A 336 9.44 40.63 -5.17
N ASP A 337 10.64 40.63 -5.75
CA ASP A 337 11.25 41.78 -6.42
C ASP A 337 11.77 41.46 -7.83
N GLY A 338 11.18 40.42 -8.45
CA GLY A 338 11.49 39.98 -9.79
C GLY A 338 12.80 39.19 -9.89
N GLY A 339 13.15 38.47 -8.83
CA GLY A 339 14.32 37.57 -8.80
C GLY A 339 15.62 38.22 -8.36
N LYS A 340 15.60 39.45 -7.83
CA LYS A 340 16.82 40.14 -7.38
C LYS A 340 17.27 39.63 -6.03
N THR A 341 16.33 39.45 -5.10
CA THR A 341 16.59 38.88 -3.77
C THR A 341 15.66 37.71 -3.48
N PHE A 342 16.16 36.74 -2.73
CA PHE A 342 15.42 35.54 -2.31
C PHE A 342 15.46 35.35 -0.80
N GLN A 343 14.39 34.76 -0.29
CA GLN A 343 14.28 34.28 1.09
C GLN A 343 13.83 32.82 1.07
N ASN A 344 14.24 32.05 2.07
CA ASN A 344 13.76 30.67 2.22
C ASN A 344 12.23 30.67 2.46
N LEU A 345 11.58 29.60 2.04
CA LEU A 345 10.22 29.30 2.47
C LEU A 345 10.22 28.92 3.97
N GLY A 346 9.02 28.88 4.55
CA GLY A 346 8.79 28.43 5.92
C GLY A 346 9.26 27.00 6.19
N ASN A 347 9.28 26.63 7.47
CA ASN A 347 9.77 25.31 7.89
C ASN A 347 8.91 24.16 7.32
N MET A 348 9.55 23.25 6.58
CA MET A 348 9.00 22.01 6.03
C MET A 348 10.16 21.01 5.79
N HIS A 349 9.87 19.82 5.28
CA HIS A 349 10.92 18.89 4.84
C HIS A 349 11.79 19.51 3.72
N SER A 350 13.07 19.18 3.66
CA SER A 350 13.98 19.66 2.62
C SER A 350 13.67 19.08 1.23
N ASP A 351 14.39 19.57 0.22
CA ASP A 351 14.38 19.04 -1.15
C ASP A 351 13.02 19.27 -1.83
N ILE A 352 12.75 20.54 -2.14
CA ILE A 352 11.51 21.02 -2.73
C ILE A 352 11.60 20.82 -4.25
N HIS A 353 10.74 19.94 -4.78
CA HIS A 353 10.72 19.54 -6.19
C HIS A 353 9.68 20.29 -7.02
N ASP A 354 8.55 20.67 -6.41
CA ASP A 354 7.54 21.47 -7.09
C ASP A 354 6.82 22.42 -6.15
N VAL A 355 6.37 23.55 -6.69
CA VAL A 355 5.58 24.55 -5.98
C VAL A 355 4.51 25.08 -6.90
N THR A 356 3.26 25.10 -6.43
CA THR A 356 2.14 25.67 -7.17
C THR A 356 1.40 26.71 -6.33
N PHE A 357 0.99 27.79 -6.99
CA PHE A 357 0.18 28.85 -6.39
C PHE A 357 -1.30 28.53 -6.55
N HIS A 358 -2.08 28.88 -5.55
CA HIS A 358 -3.53 28.84 -5.68
C HIS A 358 -4.01 29.83 -6.76
N ILE A 359 -4.85 29.34 -7.67
CA ILE A 359 -5.30 30.04 -8.89
C ILE A 359 -5.83 31.47 -8.67
N THR A 360 -6.44 31.75 -7.52
CA THR A 360 -6.98 33.08 -7.20
C THR A 360 -6.36 33.76 -5.98
N ASN A 361 -5.38 33.15 -5.30
CA ASN A 361 -4.83 33.70 -4.06
C ASN A 361 -3.33 33.39 -3.91
N SER A 362 -2.49 34.38 -4.18
CA SER A 362 -1.03 34.29 -4.07
C SER A 362 -0.50 33.92 -2.69
N ASP A 363 -1.29 34.12 -1.62
CA ASP A 363 -0.89 33.74 -0.26
C ASP A 363 -1.02 32.23 -0.02
N GLN A 364 -1.76 31.52 -0.87
CA GLN A 364 -1.92 30.06 -0.76
C GLN A 364 -0.96 29.35 -1.70
N ILE A 365 -0.08 28.54 -1.11
CA ILE A 365 1.01 27.85 -1.81
C ILE A 365 1.00 26.37 -1.39
N PHE A 366 1.13 25.48 -2.37
CA PHE A 366 1.42 24.07 -2.15
C PHE A 366 2.87 23.80 -2.52
N SER A 367 3.57 23.06 -1.68
CA SER A 367 4.98 22.67 -1.87
C SER A 367 5.09 21.16 -1.82
N GLY A 368 5.68 20.56 -2.84
CA GLY A 368 6.01 19.14 -2.92
C GLY A 368 7.48 18.93 -2.62
N THR A 369 7.79 18.07 -1.65
CA THR A 369 9.15 17.82 -1.16
C THR A 369 9.48 16.33 -1.14
N ASP A 370 10.69 15.96 -0.70
CA ASP A 370 11.04 14.56 -0.38
C ASP A 370 10.22 13.97 0.78
N GLY A 371 9.52 14.81 1.56
CA GLY A 371 8.67 14.44 2.69
C GLY A 371 7.18 14.73 2.50
N GLY A 372 6.70 14.77 1.25
CA GLY A 372 5.27 14.91 0.91
C GLY A 372 4.83 16.31 0.54
N ILE A 373 3.53 16.58 0.74
CA ILE A 373 2.90 17.86 0.39
C ILE A 373 2.75 18.73 1.64
N TYR A 374 3.13 19.99 1.50
CA TYR A 374 2.93 21.03 2.49
C TYR A 374 2.08 22.17 1.93
N ARG A 375 1.28 22.79 2.80
CA ARG A 375 0.35 23.88 2.46
C ARG A 375 0.66 25.12 3.27
N SER A 376 0.67 26.28 2.62
CA SER A 376 0.77 27.58 3.27
C SER A 376 -0.46 28.42 2.98
N TRP A 377 -0.87 29.22 3.96
CA TRP A 377 -1.98 30.17 3.87
C TRP A 377 -1.52 31.64 3.98
N ASP A 378 -0.21 31.87 4.11
CA ASP A 378 0.42 33.15 4.45
C ASP A 378 1.65 33.45 3.57
N ALA A 379 1.56 33.13 2.28
CA ALA A 379 2.56 33.38 1.25
C ALA A 379 3.91 32.68 1.50
N GLY A 380 3.85 31.46 2.01
CA GLY A 380 5.01 30.60 2.22
C GLY A 380 5.77 30.87 3.51
N VAL A 381 5.16 31.51 4.51
CA VAL A 381 5.79 31.77 5.82
C VAL A 381 5.61 30.59 6.76
N THR A 382 4.41 30.02 6.81
CA THR A 382 4.06 28.85 7.61
C THR A 382 3.55 27.74 6.71
N PHE A 383 4.01 26.51 6.96
CA PHE A 383 3.61 25.33 6.20
C PHE A 383 3.05 24.24 7.13
N GLU A 384 1.94 23.61 6.72
CA GLU A 384 1.36 22.43 7.36
C GLU A 384 1.44 21.22 6.41
N ILE A 385 1.78 20.05 6.95
CA ILE A 385 1.87 18.81 6.17
C ILE A 385 0.47 18.23 5.88
N VAL A 386 0.34 17.56 4.74
CA VAL A 386 -0.80 16.69 4.40
C VAL A 386 -0.54 15.28 4.94
N GLU A 387 -1.26 14.88 5.99
CA GLU A 387 -0.97 13.66 6.75
C GLU A 387 -1.64 12.37 6.22
N ASN A 388 -2.36 12.45 5.08
CA ASN A 388 -3.12 11.32 4.52
C ASN A 388 -2.46 10.63 3.31
N LEU A 389 -1.20 10.96 3.02
CA LEU A 389 -0.42 10.43 1.89
C LEU A 389 0.62 9.39 2.38
N PRO A 390 0.33 8.08 2.34
CA PRO A 390 1.24 7.01 2.77
C PRO A 390 2.31 6.72 1.70
N LEU A 391 3.12 7.73 1.37
CA LEU A 391 4.08 7.70 0.26
C LEU A 391 5.49 7.28 0.66
N SER A 392 5.67 6.81 1.90
CA SER A 392 6.99 6.52 2.44
C SER A 392 7.75 5.47 1.63
N GLN A 393 9.04 5.73 1.46
CA GLN A 393 9.91 5.02 0.53
C GLN A 393 10.93 4.15 1.28
N PHE A 394 10.53 2.94 1.65
CA PHE A 394 11.37 2.01 2.40
C PHE A 394 12.42 1.33 1.52
N TYR A 395 13.66 1.30 2.01
CA TYR A 395 14.73 0.49 1.42
C TYR A 395 14.73 -0.94 1.94
N HIS A 396 14.55 -1.09 3.25
CA HIS A 396 14.58 -2.36 3.93
C HIS A 396 13.59 -2.37 5.08
N ILE A 397 13.10 -3.56 5.40
CA ILE A 397 12.24 -3.78 6.56
C ILE A 397 12.70 -4.98 7.38
N SER A 398 12.35 -4.99 8.66
CA SER A 398 12.46 -6.14 9.56
C SER A 398 11.27 -6.15 10.53
N VAL A 399 11.03 -7.28 11.18
CA VAL A 399 9.94 -7.44 12.16
C VAL A 399 10.45 -8.03 13.48
N ASP A 400 9.70 -7.83 14.56
CA ASP A 400 9.92 -8.51 15.83
C ASP A 400 8.84 -9.57 16.15
N ASP A 401 8.96 -10.16 17.35
CA ASP A 401 8.05 -11.18 17.88
C ASP A 401 7.03 -10.60 18.89
N ALA A 402 6.84 -9.27 18.93
CA ALA A 402 5.85 -8.65 19.81
C ALA A 402 4.40 -9.01 19.37
N SER A 403 3.40 -8.72 20.21
CA SER A 403 1.99 -8.95 19.88
C SER A 403 1.14 -7.73 20.25
N PRO A 404 0.72 -6.90 19.27
CA PRO A 404 1.06 -6.97 17.84
C PRO A 404 2.57 -6.77 17.60
N TYR A 405 3.12 -7.38 16.53
CA TYR A 405 4.53 -7.24 16.20
C TYR A 405 4.80 -5.85 15.63
N ASN A 406 6.03 -5.36 15.79
CA ASN A 406 6.50 -4.12 15.20
C ASN A 406 7.19 -4.36 13.87
N VAL A 407 7.05 -3.40 12.96
CA VAL A 407 7.78 -3.30 11.70
C VAL A 407 8.80 -2.18 11.83
N TYR A 408 10.04 -2.46 11.46
CA TYR A 408 11.18 -1.54 11.48
C TYR A 408 11.64 -1.28 10.06
N GLY A 409 12.06 -0.06 9.73
CA GLY A 409 12.66 0.21 8.43
C GLY A 409 13.21 1.63 8.28
N GLY A 410 14.13 1.77 7.34
CA GLY A 410 14.71 3.05 6.94
C GLY A 410 14.12 3.54 5.62
N LEU A 411 14.07 4.87 5.49
CA LEU A 411 13.44 5.56 4.37
C LEU A 411 14.40 6.49 3.64
N GLN A 412 14.16 6.65 2.34
CA GLN A 412 14.75 7.71 1.54
C GLN A 412 14.45 9.09 2.15
N ASP A 413 15.51 9.85 2.45
CA ASP A 413 15.54 11.22 3.01
C ASP A 413 14.77 11.44 4.35
N ASN A 414 14.05 10.43 4.84
CA ASN A 414 13.06 10.56 5.91
C ASN A 414 13.44 9.79 7.19
N GLY A 415 14.70 9.37 7.34
CA GLY A 415 15.23 8.71 8.54
C GLY A 415 14.76 7.26 8.73
N SER A 416 14.89 6.77 9.97
CA SER A 416 14.58 5.39 10.34
C SER A 416 13.47 5.32 11.37
N TRP A 417 12.56 4.35 11.24
CA TRP A 417 11.32 4.28 12.02
C TRP A 417 10.94 2.85 12.43
N TYR A 418 10.09 2.76 13.45
CA TYR A 418 9.32 1.54 13.71
C TYR A 418 7.90 1.84 14.24
N GLY A 419 6.98 0.91 13.99
CA GLY A 419 5.58 1.01 14.42
C GLY A 419 4.88 -0.35 14.43
N PRO A 420 3.71 -0.47 15.06
CA PRO A 420 3.03 -1.76 15.22
C PRO A 420 2.28 -2.16 13.96
N SER A 421 2.15 -3.47 13.73
CA SER A 421 1.34 -4.07 12.65
C SER A 421 -0.17 -3.87 12.82
N SER A 422 -0.63 -3.50 14.03
CA SER A 422 -2.01 -3.16 14.35
C SER A 422 -2.05 -2.27 15.60
N SER A 423 -3.00 -1.35 15.68
CA SER A 423 -3.17 -0.41 16.81
C SER A 423 -4.66 -0.12 17.06
N PRO A 424 -5.08 0.20 18.29
CA PRO A 424 -6.48 0.55 18.56
C PRO A 424 -6.98 1.72 17.68
N GLY A 425 -8.02 1.46 16.88
CA GLY A 425 -8.55 2.40 15.89
C GLY A 425 -7.82 2.42 14.53
N GLY A 426 -6.85 1.51 14.33
CA GLY A 426 -5.95 1.48 13.16
C GLY A 426 -4.58 2.09 13.47
N VAL A 427 -3.60 1.81 12.62
CA VAL A 427 -2.21 2.30 12.77
C VAL A 427 -2.14 3.76 12.32
N ASN A 428 -1.92 4.67 13.26
CA ASN A 428 -1.94 6.11 13.03
C ASN A 428 -0.52 6.71 13.12
N ALA A 429 -0.36 7.97 12.73
CA ALA A 429 0.90 8.71 12.86
C ALA A 429 1.52 8.63 14.27
N ARG A 430 0.69 8.70 15.32
CA ARG A 430 1.11 8.61 16.73
C ARG A 430 1.75 7.28 17.14
N ASP A 431 1.60 6.23 16.33
CA ASP A 431 2.08 4.88 16.65
C ASP A 431 3.51 4.64 16.12
N TRP A 432 4.03 5.54 15.27
CA TRP A 432 5.35 5.43 14.66
C TRP A 432 6.42 6.20 15.45
N ASN A 433 7.59 5.59 15.63
CA ASN A 433 8.68 6.10 16.45
C ASN A 433 9.95 6.21 15.60
N SER A 434 10.60 7.38 15.62
CA SER A 434 11.88 7.59 14.95
C SER A 434 13.03 6.98 15.75
N VAL A 435 13.94 6.30 15.05
CA VAL A 435 15.12 5.61 15.59
C VAL A 435 16.40 5.93 14.80
N GLY A 436 16.36 6.95 13.94
CA GLY A 436 17.50 7.40 13.13
C GLY A 436 17.12 8.54 12.19
N PHE A 437 18.12 9.22 11.64
CA PHE A 437 18.00 10.39 10.76
C PHE A 437 18.68 10.14 9.40
N GLY A 438 18.68 11.15 8.52
CA GLY A 438 19.28 11.06 7.18
C GLY A 438 18.45 10.23 6.21
N ASP A 439 19.07 9.69 5.17
CA ASP A 439 18.52 8.51 4.50
C ASP A 439 18.65 7.34 5.46
N GLY A 440 17.54 6.78 5.93
CA GLY A 440 17.58 5.53 6.67
C GLY A 440 17.59 4.36 5.70
N PHE A 441 18.38 3.30 5.92
CA PHE A 441 18.24 2.07 5.14
C PHE A 441 17.86 0.89 6.02
N ARG A 442 18.84 0.21 6.64
CA ARG A 442 18.58 -1.02 7.39
C ARG A 442 18.29 -0.69 8.86
N VAL A 443 17.16 -1.19 9.37
CA VAL A 443 16.82 -1.12 10.79
C VAL A 443 16.61 -2.53 11.31
N LEU A 444 17.31 -2.89 12.38
CA LEU A 444 17.30 -4.24 12.94
C LEU A 444 17.01 -4.21 14.45
N LYS A 445 16.16 -5.13 14.89
CA LYS A 445 15.92 -5.36 16.31
C LYS A 445 16.98 -6.30 16.89
N HIS A 446 17.52 -5.97 18.07
CA HIS A 446 18.36 -6.91 18.80
C HIS A 446 17.55 -8.16 19.20
N PRO A 447 18.02 -9.40 18.95
CA PRO A 447 17.21 -10.61 19.15
C PRO A 447 16.63 -10.82 20.56
N THR A 448 17.35 -10.40 21.61
CA THR A 448 16.95 -10.64 23.00
C THR A 448 16.83 -9.38 23.90
N LYS A 449 17.16 -8.18 23.40
CA LYS A 449 17.22 -6.95 24.20
C LYS A 449 16.34 -5.87 23.57
N ASN A 450 15.89 -4.91 24.37
CA ASN A 450 15.10 -3.78 23.84
C ASN A 450 15.97 -2.71 23.15
N ILE A 451 16.83 -3.15 22.23
CA ILE A 451 17.79 -2.32 21.49
C ILE A 451 17.45 -2.37 20.00
N VAL A 452 17.59 -1.24 19.30
CA VAL A 452 17.44 -1.11 17.85
C VAL A 452 18.75 -0.65 17.25
N TYR A 453 19.11 -1.21 16.10
CA TYR A 453 20.21 -0.76 15.26
C TYR A 453 19.64 -0.06 14.02
N SER A 454 20.22 1.07 13.65
CA SER A 454 19.89 1.84 12.44
C SER A 454 21.16 2.47 11.87
N GLU A 455 21.14 2.84 10.60
CA GLU A 455 22.24 3.57 9.97
C GLU A 455 21.75 4.65 9.02
N MET A 456 22.69 5.45 8.54
CA MET A 456 22.49 6.47 7.51
C MET A 456 23.53 6.34 6.40
N GLN A 457 23.30 7.09 5.32
CA GLN A 457 24.05 7.00 4.08
C GLN A 457 25.56 6.93 4.27
N GLY A 458 26.20 6.00 3.54
CA GLY A 458 27.65 5.82 3.60
C GLY A 458 28.16 5.29 4.94
N ALA A 459 27.28 4.74 5.79
CA ALA A 459 27.59 4.38 7.17
C ALA A 459 28.24 5.53 7.97
N GLU A 460 27.92 6.79 7.62
CA GLU A 460 28.48 7.97 8.30
C GLU A 460 28.15 7.96 9.80
N ASN A 461 26.99 7.40 10.15
CA ASN A 461 26.68 6.99 11.50
C ASN A 461 25.98 5.63 11.47
N VAL A 462 26.34 4.76 12.40
CA VAL A 462 25.56 3.57 12.74
C VAL A 462 25.15 3.69 14.20
N TRP A 463 23.85 3.68 14.47
CA TRP A 463 23.32 3.91 15.81
C TRP A 463 22.86 2.61 16.46
N ARG A 464 23.20 2.46 17.74
CA ARG A 464 22.57 1.56 18.69
C ARG A 464 21.69 2.38 19.62
N TYR A 465 20.39 2.21 19.53
CA TYR A 465 19.40 2.89 20.36
C TYR A 465 18.82 1.92 21.40
N ASP A 466 19.01 2.26 22.68
CA ASP A 466 18.38 1.58 23.81
C ASP A 466 17.03 2.25 24.11
N ILE A 467 15.93 1.54 23.82
CA ILE A 467 14.57 2.06 23.94
C ILE A 467 14.21 2.30 25.42
N ASP A 468 14.60 1.38 26.31
CA ASP A 468 14.24 1.46 27.72
C ASP A 468 14.93 2.65 28.41
N LEU A 469 16.16 2.95 28.00
CA LEU A 469 16.95 4.07 28.54
C LEU A 469 16.77 5.38 27.77
N ASN A 470 16.14 5.34 26.60
CA ASN A 470 16.09 6.43 25.63
C ASN A 470 17.49 7.01 25.36
N ARG A 471 18.44 6.14 24.96
CA ARG A 471 19.85 6.51 24.73
C ARG A 471 20.38 5.95 23.43
N THR A 472 20.98 6.83 22.63
CA THR A 472 21.65 6.49 21.37
C THR A 472 23.16 6.46 21.56
N LYS A 473 23.81 5.50 20.90
CA LYS A 473 25.27 5.44 20.76
C LYS A 473 25.66 5.16 19.31
N THR A 474 26.67 5.88 18.83
CA THR A 474 27.29 5.69 17.51
C THR A 474 28.34 4.57 17.59
N ILE A 475 28.28 3.60 16.68
CA ILE A 475 28.97 2.29 16.76
C ILE A 475 29.57 1.80 15.43
N GLU A 476 29.74 2.65 14.42
CA GLU A 476 30.30 2.26 13.11
C GLU A 476 31.73 1.70 13.20
N PRO A 477 32.14 0.81 12.27
CA PRO A 477 33.53 0.42 12.14
C PRO A 477 34.41 1.61 11.72
N LEU A 478 35.52 1.82 12.43
CA LEU A 478 36.50 2.87 12.12
C LEU A 478 37.84 2.26 11.70
N PRO A 479 38.56 2.87 10.72
CA PRO A 479 39.88 2.40 10.33
C PRO A 479 40.90 2.58 11.46
N LYS A 480 41.75 1.58 11.67
CA LYS A 480 42.89 1.67 12.60
C LYS A 480 44.10 2.24 11.87
N LYS A 481 45.09 2.70 12.64
CA LYS A 481 46.33 3.23 12.08
C LYS A 481 47.01 2.17 11.18
N GLY A 482 47.15 2.49 9.90
CA GLY A 482 47.76 1.61 8.89
C GLY A 482 46.75 0.82 8.05
N ASP A 483 45.47 0.85 8.40
CA ASP A 483 44.40 0.28 7.58
C ASP A 483 44.18 1.14 6.33
N ALA A 484 43.63 0.51 5.28
CA ALA A 484 43.13 1.24 4.12
C ALA A 484 41.92 2.12 4.53
N ALA A 485 41.65 3.16 3.75
CA ALA A 485 40.40 3.90 3.88
C ALA A 485 39.21 2.94 3.65
N LEU A 486 38.22 2.98 4.55
CA LEU A 486 37.00 2.19 4.40
C LEU A 486 36.10 2.81 3.33
N ARG A 487 35.48 1.97 2.51
CA ARG A 487 34.48 2.37 1.52
C ARG A 487 33.16 1.72 1.89
N PHE A 488 32.14 2.53 2.14
CA PHE A 488 30.79 2.07 2.45
C PHE A 488 29.86 2.46 1.32
N ASN A 489 28.90 1.58 1.03
CA ASN A 489 27.85 1.87 0.06
C ASN A 489 26.96 3.01 0.58
N TRP A 490 26.25 3.69 -0.32
CA TRP A 490 25.15 4.58 0.07
C TRP A 490 24.17 3.87 0.99
N ASN A 491 23.79 2.64 0.66
CA ASN A 491 22.98 1.73 1.46
C ASN A 491 23.86 0.60 2.02
N ALA A 492 24.59 0.90 3.10
CA ALA A 492 25.58 -0.04 3.64
C ALA A 492 24.89 -1.21 4.40
N PRO A 493 25.22 -2.48 4.12
CA PRO A 493 24.51 -3.60 4.71
C PRO A 493 24.90 -3.84 6.17
N MET A 494 23.87 -4.10 6.97
CA MET A 494 23.96 -4.54 8.37
C MET A 494 23.26 -5.88 8.55
N ALA A 495 23.78 -6.71 9.45
CA ALA A 495 23.11 -7.95 9.86
C ALA A 495 23.33 -8.27 11.34
N VAL A 496 22.32 -8.87 11.97
CA VAL A 496 22.41 -9.48 13.32
C VAL A 496 22.42 -11.00 13.20
N SER A 497 22.98 -11.69 14.18
CA SER A 497 23.04 -13.16 14.15
C SER A 497 21.84 -13.80 14.84
N THR A 498 21.27 -14.83 14.21
CA THR A 498 20.27 -15.71 14.85
C THR A 498 20.91 -16.71 15.82
N HIS A 499 22.23 -16.88 15.75
CA HIS A 499 22.98 -17.86 16.56
C HIS A 499 23.65 -17.21 17.78
N GLN A 500 24.04 -15.94 17.68
CA GLN A 500 24.69 -15.19 18.75
C GLN A 500 24.05 -13.79 18.90
N PRO A 501 23.18 -13.57 19.90
CA PRO A 501 22.35 -12.36 20.00
C PRO A 501 23.10 -11.03 19.98
N ASP A 502 24.31 -10.97 20.55
CA ASP A 502 25.12 -9.74 20.65
C ASP A 502 26.03 -9.52 19.42
N ARG A 503 26.02 -10.47 18.47
CA ARG A 503 26.82 -10.37 17.25
C ARG A 503 26.17 -9.43 16.24
N PHE A 504 27.01 -8.59 15.66
CA PHE A 504 26.62 -7.59 14.67
C PHE A 504 27.65 -7.52 13.53
N TYR A 505 27.14 -7.42 12.30
CA TYR A 505 27.94 -7.34 11.08
C TYR A 505 27.71 -6.02 10.35
N MET A 506 28.77 -5.50 9.74
CA MET A 506 28.72 -4.32 8.85
C MET A 506 29.57 -4.56 7.60
N GLY A 507 29.06 -4.17 6.44
CA GLY A 507 29.76 -4.30 5.14
C GLY A 507 30.36 -2.98 4.67
N SER A 508 31.67 -2.98 4.44
CA SER A 508 32.40 -1.96 3.68
C SER A 508 32.91 -2.59 2.37
N GLN A 509 34.16 -2.39 1.95
CA GLN A 509 34.83 -3.36 1.07
C GLN A 509 35.21 -4.67 1.80
N PHE A 510 35.20 -4.62 3.13
CA PHE A 510 35.44 -5.74 4.05
C PHE A 510 34.18 -6.07 4.86
N LEU A 511 34.03 -7.34 5.27
CA LEU A 511 33.06 -7.75 6.27
C LEU A 511 33.62 -7.53 7.68
N HIS A 512 32.99 -6.62 8.42
CA HIS A 512 33.28 -6.33 9.82
C HIS A 512 32.36 -7.15 10.72
N LYS A 513 32.91 -7.68 11.82
CA LYS A 513 32.18 -8.41 12.85
C LYS A 513 32.48 -7.85 14.24
N SER A 514 31.42 -7.59 14.99
CA SER A 514 31.41 -7.33 16.42
C SER A 514 30.72 -8.49 17.14
N GLU A 515 31.18 -8.82 18.35
CA GLU A 515 30.55 -9.81 19.24
C GLU A 515 30.00 -9.13 20.52
N ASP A 516 29.96 -7.79 20.54
CA ASP A 516 29.66 -6.95 21.70
C ASP A 516 28.77 -5.75 21.31
N MET A 517 27.81 -5.98 20.40
CA MET A 517 26.81 -4.98 19.99
C MET A 517 27.44 -3.69 19.40
N GLY A 518 28.52 -3.82 18.63
CA GLY A 518 29.20 -2.72 17.95
C GLY A 518 30.23 -1.96 18.78
N GLU A 519 30.61 -2.45 19.98
CA GLU A 519 31.65 -1.79 20.79
C GLU A 519 33.06 -2.02 20.22
N THR A 520 33.33 -3.21 19.70
CA THR A 520 34.60 -3.56 19.05
C THR A 520 34.40 -4.28 17.73
N TRP A 521 35.28 -4.00 16.77
CA TRP A 521 35.19 -4.51 15.41
C TRP A 521 36.45 -5.28 14.99
N SER A 522 36.21 -6.42 14.33
CA SER A 522 37.20 -7.26 13.66
C SER A 522 36.86 -7.44 12.19
N ILE A 523 37.85 -7.30 11.30
CA ILE A 523 37.69 -7.61 9.88
C ILE A 523 37.86 -9.12 9.70
N ILE A 524 36.88 -9.79 9.09
CA ILE A 524 36.87 -11.24 8.88
C ILE A 524 36.89 -11.61 7.38
N SER A 525 37.34 -10.71 6.51
CA SER A 525 37.46 -10.95 5.08
C SER A 525 38.64 -10.17 4.48
N PRO A 526 39.16 -10.58 3.30
CA PRO A 526 39.89 -9.67 2.43
C PRO A 526 38.93 -8.62 1.83
N ASP A 527 39.44 -7.74 0.96
CA ASP A 527 38.58 -6.90 0.11
C ASP A 527 37.79 -7.84 -0.80
N LEU A 528 36.46 -7.85 -0.65
CA LEU A 528 35.56 -8.77 -1.36
C LEU A 528 35.08 -8.19 -2.70
N THR A 529 35.58 -7.02 -3.09
CA THR A 529 35.14 -6.27 -4.27
C THR A 529 36.15 -6.44 -5.41
N THR A 530 35.84 -5.92 -6.60
CA THR A 530 36.80 -5.82 -7.71
C THR A 530 37.91 -4.80 -7.41
N ASN A 531 37.66 -3.88 -6.47
CA ASN A 531 38.56 -2.78 -6.10
C ASN A 531 39.07 -1.98 -7.32
N ASP A 532 38.21 -1.79 -8.32
CA ASP A 532 38.52 -1.03 -9.53
C ASP A 532 38.65 0.48 -9.23
N PRO A 533 39.86 1.07 -9.30
CA PRO A 533 40.06 2.49 -8.97
C PRO A 533 39.33 3.44 -9.92
N LEU A 534 38.99 3.00 -11.15
CA LEU A 534 38.24 3.82 -12.11
C LEU A 534 36.79 4.06 -11.67
N LYS A 535 36.30 3.23 -10.74
CA LYS A 535 34.95 3.35 -10.16
C LYS A 535 34.97 3.98 -8.76
N GLN A 536 36.11 4.55 -8.33
CA GLN A 536 36.31 5.11 -6.98
C GLN A 536 36.64 6.62 -7.00
N ASP A 537 36.39 7.35 -8.10
CA ASP A 537 36.64 8.80 -8.23
C ASP A 537 35.36 9.63 -8.04
N GLN A 538 34.72 9.47 -6.88
CA GLN A 538 33.50 10.18 -6.53
C GLN A 538 33.67 11.71 -6.52
N SER A 539 34.87 12.19 -6.23
CA SER A 539 35.20 13.62 -6.12
C SER A 539 34.96 14.44 -7.40
N LYS A 540 34.81 13.75 -8.54
CA LYS A 540 34.52 14.35 -9.85
C LYS A 540 33.12 14.05 -10.37
N SER A 541 32.30 13.31 -9.61
CA SER A 541 30.91 13.05 -9.97
C SER A 541 30.11 14.36 -9.93
N GLY A 542 29.25 14.58 -10.93
CA GLY A 542 28.39 15.74 -11.09
C GLY A 542 28.50 16.46 -12.43
N GLY A 543 29.62 16.30 -13.15
CA GLY A 543 29.86 17.02 -14.39
C GLY A 543 30.09 18.51 -14.14
N LEU A 544 29.26 19.38 -14.73
CA LEU A 544 29.39 20.83 -14.53
C LEU A 544 29.29 21.18 -13.04
N SER A 545 28.32 20.66 -12.30
CA SER A 545 28.19 20.87 -10.84
C SER A 545 28.50 19.59 -10.07
N VAL A 546 29.70 19.54 -9.49
CA VAL A 546 30.14 18.42 -8.65
C VAL A 546 29.15 18.17 -7.51
N ASP A 547 28.70 16.92 -7.37
CA ASP A 547 27.89 16.41 -6.25
C ASP A 547 28.63 15.27 -5.57
N ASN A 548 29.38 15.60 -4.51
CA ASN A 548 30.11 14.61 -3.71
C ASN A 548 29.27 14.17 -2.51
N SER A 549 28.07 13.62 -2.79
CA SER A 549 27.11 13.25 -1.76
C SER A 549 27.44 11.93 -1.05
N GLY A 550 27.93 10.94 -1.80
CA GLY A 550 28.22 9.58 -1.37
C GLY A 550 27.49 8.54 -2.23
N ALA A 551 26.48 8.99 -2.98
CA ALA A 551 25.57 8.15 -3.75
C ALA A 551 26.24 7.36 -4.89
N GLU A 552 27.40 7.82 -5.33
CA GLU A 552 28.22 7.19 -6.37
C GLU A 552 29.40 6.37 -5.80
N ASN A 553 29.48 6.19 -4.47
CA ASN A 553 30.44 5.26 -3.89
C ASN A 553 30.17 3.84 -4.40
N HIS A 554 31.24 3.18 -4.84
CA HIS A 554 31.17 1.89 -5.51
C HIS A 554 32.33 1.00 -5.11
N THR A 555 32.31 -0.28 -5.51
CA THR A 555 33.25 -1.32 -5.06
C THR A 555 33.13 -1.51 -3.55
N THR A 556 31.91 -1.85 -3.14
CA THR A 556 31.48 -2.04 -1.75
C THR A 556 30.59 -3.27 -1.62
N ILE A 557 30.59 -3.88 -0.43
CA ILE A 557 29.64 -4.92 -0.06
C ILE A 557 28.25 -4.28 0.06
N PHE A 558 27.27 -4.89 -0.59
CA PHE A 558 25.89 -4.41 -0.65
C PHE A 558 24.91 -5.31 0.11
N THR A 559 25.22 -6.59 0.27
CA THR A 559 24.37 -7.53 1.03
C THR A 559 25.17 -8.55 1.83
N ILE A 560 24.65 -8.92 3.00
CA ILE A 560 25.23 -9.89 3.94
C ILE A 560 24.14 -10.86 4.37
N ALA A 561 24.38 -12.16 4.24
CA ALA A 561 23.47 -13.20 4.72
C ALA A 561 24.22 -14.28 5.52
N GLU A 562 24.08 -14.26 6.85
CA GLU A 562 24.47 -15.38 7.72
C GLU A 562 23.44 -16.51 7.57
N SER A 563 23.89 -17.75 7.39
CA SER A 563 22.95 -18.87 7.27
C SER A 563 22.18 -19.07 8.58
N PRO A 564 20.85 -19.18 8.54
CA PRO A 564 20.03 -19.50 9.70
C PRO A 564 20.32 -20.90 10.27
N LEU A 565 21.01 -21.76 9.50
CA LEU A 565 21.33 -23.14 9.88
C LEU A 565 22.78 -23.35 10.37
N ASP A 566 23.69 -22.41 10.12
CA ASP A 566 25.08 -22.48 10.55
C ASP A 566 25.76 -21.11 10.53
N GLN A 567 26.13 -20.61 11.71
CA GLN A 567 26.83 -19.32 11.86
C GLN A 567 28.20 -19.23 11.13
N ASN A 568 28.76 -20.35 10.68
CA ASN A 568 30.02 -20.35 9.93
C ASN A 568 29.82 -20.14 8.43
N ILE A 569 28.57 -20.23 7.95
CA ILE A 569 28.20 -19.99 6.57
C ILE A 569 27.73 -18.54 6.45
N ILE A 570 28.48 -17.73 5.71
CA ILE A 570 28.13 -16.33 5.45
C ILE A 570 28.31 -16.06 3.96
N TRP A 571 27.27 -15.48 3.36
CA TRP A 571 27.27 -15.01 1.99
C TRP A 571 27.41 -13.49 1.96
N VAL A 572 28.13 -13.02 0.96
CA VAL A 572 28.32 -11.58 0.68
C VAL A 572 28.13 -11.34 -0.81
N GLY A 573 27.40 -10.27 -1.14
CA GLY A 573 27.27 -9.73 -2.48
C GLY A 573 27.75 -8.28 -2.54
N THR A 574 28.33 -7.88 -3.67
CA THR A 574 28.87 -6.52 -3.88
C THR A 574 28.13 -5.77 -4.99
N ASP A 575 28.20 -4.43 -4.92
CA ASP A 575 27.71 -3.55 -5.98
C ASP A 575 28.53 -3.67 -7.27
N ASP A 576 29.72 -4.26 -7.27
CA ASP A 576 30.48 -4.52 -8.50
C ASP A 576 30.38 -5.96 -9.01
N GLY A 577 29.41 -6.72 -8.48
CA GLY A 577 28.97 -8.00 -9.04
C GLY A 577 29.67 -9.25 -8.54
N ASN A 578 30.48 -9.15 -7.48
CA ASN A 578 31.03 -10.33 -6.81
C ASN A 578 30.02 -10.96 -5.86
N ILE A 579 29.90 -12.29 -5.92
CA ILE A 579 29.23 -13.11 -4.92
C ILE A 579 30.23 -14.08 -4.28
N GLN A 580 30.25 -14.11 -2.96
CA GLN A 580 31.23 -14.90 -2.20
C GLN A 580 30.60 -15.61 -1.01
N VAL A 581 31.18 -16.75 -0.65
CA VAL A 581 30.75 -17.55 0.50
C VAL A 581 31.95 -18.00 1.33
N THR A 582 31.80 -17.89 2.65
CA THR A 582 32.65 -18.60 3.62
C THR A 582 31.83 -19.69 4.29
N THR A 583 32.45 -20.83 4.62
CA THR A 583 31.84 -21.92 5.40
C THR A 583 32.62 -22.22 6.68
N ASN A 584 33.52 -21.31 7.09
CA ASN A 584 34.37 -21.46 8.26
C ASN A 584 34.47 -20.17 9.10
N GLY A 585 33.43 -19.34 9.03
CA GLY A 585 33.30 -18.12 9.84
C GLY A 585 34.25 -17.00 9.43
N GLY A 586 34.54 -16.87 8.12
CA GLY A 586 35.35 -15.79 7.55
C GLY A 586 36.86 -16.06 7.48
N LYS A 587 37.33 -17.26 7.86
CA LYS A 587 38.77 -17.58 7.77
C LYS A 587 39.25 -17.68 6.32
N THR A 588 38.40 -18.22 5.45
CA THR A 588 38.63 -18.26 4.00
C THR A 588 37.34 -17.96 3.26
N TRP A 589 37.45 -17.30 2.11
CA TRP A 589 36.33 -16.92 1.25
C TRP A 589 36.49 -17.53 -0.15
N ASN A 590 35.39 -18.03 -0.70
CA ASN A 590 35.32 -18.52 -2.06
C ASN A 590 34.49 -17.54 -2.89
N ASN A 591 35.11 -16.92 -3.90
CA ASN A 591 34.38 -16.15 -4.91
C ASN A 591 33.77 -17.14 -5.92
N VAL A 592 32.45 -17.09 -6.09
CA VAL A 592 31.69 -18.03 -6.94
C VAL A 592 31.06 -17.35 -8.16
N THR A 593 31.49 -16.11 -8.45
CA THR A 593 30.96 -15.28 -9.54
C THR A 593 31.16 -15.92 -10.92
N GLU A 594 32.28 -16.60 -11.15
CA GLU A 594 32.56 -17.29 -12.43
C GLU A 594 31.59 -18.46 -12.72
N ASN A 595 30.84 -18.93 -11.70
CA ASN A 595 29.87 -20.02 -11.85
C ASN A 595 28.46 -19.53 -12.20
N LEU A 596 28.22 -18.21 -12.22
CA LEU A 596 26.91 -17.63 -12.53
C LEU A 596 26.52 -17.90 -13.98
N LEU A 597 25.22 -18.08 -14.23
CA LEU A 597 24.68 -18.36 -15.55
C LEU A 597 23.97 -17.13 -16.12
N SER A 598 24.43 -16.67 -17.29
CA SER A 598 23.75 -15.63 -18.08
C SER A 598 23.53 -14.31 -17.32
N ILE A 599 24.40 -14.00 -16.36
CA ILE A 599 24.43 -12.71 -15.66
C ILE A 599 25.52 -11.84 -16.30
N PRO A 600 25.21 -10.61 -16.75
CA PRO A 600 26.22 -9.70 -17.26
C PRO A 600 27.31 -9.41 -16.22
N THR A 601 28.53 -9.15 -16.67
CA THR A 601 29.65 -8.81 -15.80
C THR A 601 29.38 -7.49 -15.05
N ASN A 602 29.76 -7.42 -13.77
CA ASN A 602 29.53 -6.27 -12.88
C ASN A 602 28.04 -5.95 -12.58
N THR A 603 27.11 -6.88 -12.80
CA THR A 603 25.71 -6.72 -12.39
C THR A 603 25.62 -6.76 -10.86
N TRP A 604 24.93 -5.82 -10.23
CA TRP A 604 24.89 -5.66 -8.77
C TRP A 604 24.34 -6.92 -8.10
N VAL A 605 25.02 -7.45 -7.08
CA VAL A 605 24.44 -8.52 -6.25
C VAL A 605 23.56 -7.87 -5.19
N TYR A 606 22.33 -7.57 -5.59
CA TYR A 606 21.42 -6.70 -4.83
C TYR A 606 20.90 -7.37 -3.55
N HIS A 607 20.63 -8.67 -3.58
CA HIS A 607 20.15 -9.40 -2.41
C HIS A 607 20.58 -10.87 -2.43
N ILE A 608 20.80 -11.45 -1.24
CA ILE A 608 21.09 -12.88 -1.06
C ILE A 608 20.21 -13.38 0.08
N GLU A 609 19.48 -14.47 -0.17
CA GLU A 609 18.70 -15.18 0.84
C GLU A 609 19.34 -16.55 1.11
N ALA A 610 19.85 -16.75 2.33
CA ALA A 610 20.43 -18.01 2.75
C ALA A 610 19.33 -18.96 3.22
N SER A 611 19.27 -20.17 2.65
CA SER A 611 18.12 -21.04 2.87
C SER A 611 17.96 -21.49 4.31
N VAL A 612 16.71 -21.50 4.77
CA VAL A 612 16.27 -22.06 6.05
C VAL A 612 16.08 -23.57 6.01
N HIS A 613 16.07 -24.17 4.82
CA HIS A 613 15.84 -25.60 4.62
C HIS A 613 17.15 -26.38 4.41
N ASN A 614 18.18 -25.77 3.82
CA ASN A 614 19.42 -26.47 3.50
C ASN A 614 20.67 -25.57 3.53
N LYS A 615 21.72 -25.99 4.26
CA LYS A 615 22.99 -25.26 4.41
C LYS A 615 23.69 -24.89 3.10
N GLY A 616 23.59 -25.73 2.07
CA GLY A 616 24.23 -25.49 0.76
C GLY A 616 23.39 -24.62 -0.18
N THR A 617 22.16 -24.30 0.21
CA THR A 617 21.19 -23.60 -0.63
C THR A 617 21.18 -22.10 -0.32
N ALA A 618 21.18 -21.30 -1.39
CA ALA A 618 21.00 -19.86 -1.31
C ALA A 618 20.34 -19.36 -2.61
N TYR A 619 19.70 -18.22 -2.52
CA TYR A 619 19.14 -17.48 -3.65
C TYR A 619 19.89 -16.17 -3.78
N ALA A 620 20.20 -15.76 -5.00
CA ALA A 620 20.87 -14.49 -5.28
C ALA A 620 20.08 -13.71 -6.33
N VAL A 621 19.83 -12.44 -6.02
CA VAL A 621 19.20 -11.46 -6.91
C VAL A 621 20.29 -10.59 -7.51
N PHE A 622 20.17 -10.36 -8.82
CA PHE A 622 21.09 -9.50 -9.57
C PHE A 622 20.33 -8.35 -10.20
N ASP A 623 20.89 -7.14 -10.09
CA ASP A 623 20.25 -5.93 -10.58
C ASP A 623 21.14 -5.21 -11.61
N GLY A 624 20.67 -5.14 -12.86
CA GLY A 624 21.35 -4.56 -14.00
C GLY A 624 20.91 -3.14 -14.36
N HIS A 625 19.89 -2.58 -13.69
CA HIS A 625 19.21 -1.37 -14.16
C HIS A 625 20.17 -0.18 -14.28
N THR A 626 21.21 -0.11 -13.44
CA THR A 626 22.23 0.95 -13.46
C THR A 626 23.15 0.93 -14.69
N SER A 627 22.97 -0.07 -15.56
CA SER A 627 23.60 -0.19 -16.89
C SER A 627 22.59 -0.15 -18.05
N GLY A 628 21.31 0.09 -17.76
CA GLY A 628 20.20 0.05 -18.72
C GLY A 628 19.63 -1.35 -18.98
N ASP A 629 20.06 -2.37 -18.23
CA ASP A 629 19.50 -3.73 -18.31
C ASP A 629 18.38 -3.91 -17.28
N MET A 630 17.13 -3.94 -17.76
CA MET A 630 15.94 -4.09 -16.92
C MET A 630 15.52 -5.55 -16.73
N THR A 631 16.32 -6.51 -17.21
CA THR A 631 15.98 -7.94 -17.16
C THR A 631 15.88 -8.44 -15.72
N PRO A 632 14.82 -9.19 -15.35
CA PRO A 632 14.73 -9.81 -14.03
C PRO A 632 15.72 -10.98 -13.85
N TYR A 633 16.57 -10.89 -12.82
CA TYR A 633 17.51 -11.95 -12.47
C TYR A 633 17.37 -12.42 -11.02
N ALA A 634 17.07 -13.72 -10.86
CA ALA A 634 17.22 -14.44 -9.60
C ALA A 634 17.73 -15.87 -9.88
N LEU A 635 18.78 -16.27 -9.18
CA LEU A 635 19.38 -17.58 -9.30
C LEU A 635 19.33 -18.35 -7.97
N LYS A 636 19.21 -19.69 -8.05
CA LYS A 636 19.29 -20.62 -6.91
C LYS A 636 20.54 -21.48 -7.03
N THR A 637 21.26 -21.66 -5.93
CA THR A 637 22.30 -22.70 -5.75
C THR A 637 21.83 -23.71 -4.71
N THR A 638 22.34 -24.95 -4.77
CA THR A 638 22.18 -25.97 -3.71
C THR A 638 23.50 -26.56 -3.21
N ASP A 639 24.64 -26.04 -3.66
CA ASP A 639 25.97 -26.61 -3.42
C ASP A 639 27.04 -25.58 -3.07
N PHE A 640 26.64 -24.52 -2.35
CA PHE A 640 27.51 -23.40 -1.98
C PHE A 640 28.04 -22.61 -3.18
N GLY A 641 27.23 -22.46 -4.22
CA GLY A 641 27.48 -21.58 -5.36
C GLY A 641 28.39 -22.21 -6.42
N LYS A 642 28.64 -23.51 -6.35
CA LYS A 642 29.39 -24.22 -7.40
C LYS A 642 28.55 -24.36 -8.67
N THR A 643 27.24 -24.49 -8.52
CA THR A 643 26.28 -24.46 -9.61
C THR A 643 25.10 -23.56 -9.29
N TRP A 644 24.58 -22.89 -10.32
CA TRP A 644 23.43 -21.99 -10.22
C TRP A 644 22.36 -22.37 -11.24
N LYS A 645 21.10 -22.10 -10.91
CA LYS A 645 19.94 -22.27 -11.78
C LYS A 645 19.11 -21.00 -11.80
N ASN A 646 18.71 -20.54 -12.99
CA ASN A 646 17.73 -19.46 -13.12
C ASN A 646 16.34 -19.93 -12.64
N ILE A 647 15.72 -19.12 -11.80
CA ILE A 647 14.37 -19.34 -11.26
C ILE A 647 13.38 -18.27 -11.73
N ILE A 648 13.77 -17.42 -12.68
CA ILE A 648 12.88 -16.49 -13.37
C ILE A 648 12.33 -17.17 -14.63
N SER A 649 11.02 -17.07 -14.82
CA SER A 649 10.28 -17.58 -15.98
C SER A 649 9.64 -16.41 -16.74
N SER A 650 9.07 -16.68 -17.92
CA SER A 650 8.35 -15.68 -18.72
C SER A 650 7.06 -15.13 -18.08
N ASP A 651 6.70 -15.59 -16.88
CA ASP A 651 5.59 -15.05 -16.10
C ASP A 651 5.93 -13.72 -15.40
N VAL A 652 7.21 -13.46 -15.18
CA VAL A 652 7.72 -12.20 -14.66
C VAL A 652 7.96 -11.28 -15.86
N GLN A 653 7.47 -10.05 -15.79
CA GLN A 653 7.63 -9.09 -16.89
C GLN A 653 9.12 -8.80 -17.13
N ASP A 654 9.51 -8.67 -18.40
CA ASP A 654 10.92 -8.51 -18.80
C ASP A 654 11.58 -7.21 -18.29
N ASN A 655 10.79 -6.21 -17.92
CA ASN A 655 11.24 -4.94 -17.32
C ASN A 655 11.03 -4.87 -15.79
N ALA A 656 10.52 -5.93 -15.16
CA ALA A 656 10.31 -6.00 -13.72
C ALA A 656 11.57 -6.53 -13.02
N PHE A 657 12.68 -5.79 -13.12
CA PHE A 657 13.93 -6.19 -12.47
C PHE A 657 13.73 -6.46 -10.97
N VAL A 658 14.50 -7.42 -10.45
CA VAL A 658 14.26 -8.00 -9.14
C VAL A 658 15.07 -7.26 -8.08
N ARG A 659 14.44 -7.00 -6.92
CA ARG A 659 15.08 -6.36 -5.76
C ARG A 659 15.20 -7.28 -4.56
N ASN A 660 14.29 -8.24 -4.39
CA ASN A 660 14.31 -9.12 -3.23
C ASN A 660 13.73 -10.50 -3.52
N ILE A 661 14.20 -11.52 -2.81
CA ILE A 661 13.58 -12.83 -2.78
C ILE A 661 13.52 -13.32 -1.34
N GLN A 662 12.36 -13.84 -0.92
CA GLN A 662 12.14 -14.40 0.41
C GLN A 662 11.71 -15.86 0.30
N GLU A 663 12.42 -16.75 0.99
CA GLU A 663 12.06 -18.16 1.11
C GLU A 663 11.05 -18.36 2.26
N ASP A 664 10.00 -19.14 2.04
CA ASP A 664 9.07 -19.49 3.12
C ASP A 664 9.72 -20.42 4.15
N TYR A 665 9.37 -20.24 5.42
CA TYR A 665 9.96 -21.00 6.52
C TYR A 665 9.48 -22.46 6.64
N GLU A 666 8.41 -22.86 5.95
CA GLU A 666 7.84 -24.21 6.04
C GLU A 666 7.85 -24.96 4.70
N ASN A 667 7.70 -24.27 3.57
CA ASN A 667 7.64 -24.85 2.24
C ASN A 667 8.74 -24.29 1.32
N GLU A 668 9.76 -25.10 1.03
CA GLU A 668 10.91 -24.75 0.17
C GLU A 668 10.56 -24.36 -1.27
N ASN A 669 9.33 -24.62 -1.73
CA ASN A 669 8.86 -24.26 -3.07
C ASN A 669 8.01 -22.98 -3.09
N LEU A 670 7.63 -22.47 -1.92
CA LEU A 670 6.94 -21.20 -1.78
C LEU A 670 7.97 -20.07 -1.64
N LEU A 671 8.07 -19.22 -2.65
CA LEU A 671 8.98 -18.08 -2.67
C LEU A 671 8.22 -16.81 -3.05
N PHE A 672 8.70 -15.68 -2.54
CA PHE A 672 8.15 -14.37 -2.80
C PHE A 672 9.23 -13.51 -3.45
N LEU A 673 8.89 -12.84 -4.55
CA LEU A 673 9.81 -12.06 -5.36
C LEU A 673 9.35 -10.60 -5.40
N GLY A 674 10.14 -9.74 -4.75
CA GLY A 674 9.95 -8.29 -4.80
C GLY A 674 10.64 -7.74 -6.05
N THR A 675 9.88 -7.01 -6.87
CA THR A 675 10.36 -6.45 -8.14
C THR A 675 10.11 -4.94 -8.18
N GLU A 676 10.65 -4.29 -9.21
CA GLU A 676 10.32 -2.90 -9.52
C GLU A 676 8.81 -2.67 -9.75
N LEU A 677 8.10 -3.69 -10.22
CA LEU A 677 6.68 -3.61 -10.61
C LEU A 677 5.78 -4.48 -9.71
N GLY A 678 6.10 -4.58 -8.42
CA GLY A 678 5.25 -5.26 -7.43
C GLY A 678 5.74 -6.64 -6.99
N LEU A 679 4.80 -7.45 -6.49
CA LEU A 679 5.06 -8.76 -5.85
C LEU A 679 4.69 -9.93 -6.76
N TYR A 680 5.62 -10.85 -6.98
CA TYR A 680 5.36 -12.14 -7.61
C TYR A 680 5.49 -13.28 -6.59
N ILE A 681 4.64 -14.29 -6.70
CA ILE A 681 4.61 -15.46 -5.81
C ILE A 681 4.72 -16.74 -6.63
N THR A 682 5.57 -17.66 -6.21
CA THR A 682 5.67 -19.02 -6.74
C THR A 682 5.28 -20.04 -5.67
N ILE A 683 4.67 -21.15 -6.08
CA ILE A 683 4.39 -22.32 -5.23
C ILE A 683 5.16 -23.58 -5.69
N ASP A 684 5.98 -23.47 -6.74
CA ASP A 684 6.70 -24.58 -7.37
C ASP A 684 8.21 -24.30 -7.56
N GLY A 685 8.79 -23.52 -6.65
CA GLY A 685 10.23 -23.28 -6.57
C GLY A 685 10.78 -22.40 -7.70
N GLY A 686 9.95 -21.51 -8.27
CA GLY A 686 10.33 -20.59 -9.33
C GLY A 686 10.18 -21.18 -10.74
N THR A 687 9.41 -22.24 -10.91
CA THR A 687 9.09 -22.76 -12.24
C THR A 687 7.99 -21.91 -12.90
N ASN A 688 7.01 -21.47 -12.11
CA ASN A 688 5.96 -20.54 -12.51
C ASN A 688 5.81 -19.42 -11.48
N TRP A 689 5.52 -18.21 -11.94
CA TRP A 689 5.25 -17.07 -11.07
C TRP A 689 3.84 -16.52 -11.27
N SER A 690 3.30 -15.91 -10.21
CA SER A 690 1.99 -15.26 -10.21
C SER A 690 2.12 -13.84 -9.65
N HIS A 691 1.79 -12.84 -10.47
CA HIS A 691 1.73 -11.45 -10.04
C HIS A 691 0.55 -11.24 -9.06
N PHE A 692 0.82 -10.71 -7.87
CA PHE A 692 -0.17 -10.43 -6.85
C PHE A 692 -0.67 -8.98 -6.94
N THR A 693 -1.94 -8.79 -7.31
CA THR A 693 -2.53 -7.46 -7.59
C THR A 693 -3.70 -7.09 -6.67
N ASN A 694 -3.98 -7.90 -5.66
CA ASN A 694 -5.12 -7.68 -4.77
C ASN A 694 -4.81 -6.61 -3.72
N ASN A 695 -5.14 -5.34 -4.02
CA ASN A 695 -4.79 -4.14 -3.23
C ASN A 695 -3.26 -3.95 -3.10
N MET A 696 -2.54 -4.38 -4.13
CA MET A 696 -1.11 -4.25 -4.26
C MET A 696 -0.84 -3.57 -5.61
N PRO A 697 -0.54 -2.25 -5.63
CA PRO A 697 -0.17 -1.56 -6.86
C PRO A 697 1.19 -2.08 -7.37
N PRO A 698 1.55 -1.87 -8.65
CA PRO A 698 2.85 -2.23 -9.21
C PRO A 698 3.93 -1.22 -8.74
N VAL A 699 4.10 -1.12 -7.41
CA VAL A 699 5.11 -0.31 -6.74
C VAL A 699 6.37 -1.14 -6.52
N ALA A 700 7.55 -0.51 -6.56
CA ALA A 700 8.81 -1.14 -6.25
C ALA A 700 8.81 -1.74 -4.84
N VAL A 701 9.01 -3.06 -4.74
CA VAL A 701 9.13 -3.81 -3.48
C VAL A 701 10.61 -4.05 -3.22
N HIS A 702 11.21 -3.20 -2.37
CA HIS A 702 12.65 -3.27 -2.10
C HIS A 702 13.04 -4.40 -1.16
N HIS A 703 12.16 -4.76 -0.22
CA HIS A 703 12.44 -5.81 0.75
C HIS A 703 11.16 -6.48 1.25
N ILE A 704 11.26 -7.78 1.50
CA ILE A 704 10.21 -8.63 2.04
C ILE A 704 10.72 -9.25 3.34
N GLU A 705 9.87 -9.36 4.34
CA GLU A 705 10.14 -10.08 5.59
C GLU A 705 8.95 -10.98 5.93
N LEU A 706 9.19 -12.11 6.59
CA LEU A 706 8.15 -13.04 7.03
C LEU A 706 8.04 -13.07 8.56
N GLN A 707 6.82 -12.85 9.07
CA GLN A 707 6.53 -12.95 10.50
C GLN A 707 6.16 -14.39 10.86
N LYS A 708 6.97 -15.03 11.71
CA LYS A 708 6.88 -16.48 12.00
C LYS A 708 5.65 -16.93 12.77
N GLN A 709 5.16 -16.14 13.72
CA GLN A 709 4.01 -16.53 14.55
C GLN A 709 2.68 -16.35 13.83
N THR A 710 2.54 -15.26 13.06
CA THR A 710 1.31 -14.92 12.33
C THR A 710 1.28 -15.42 10.89
N ASN A 711 2.44 -15.82 10.34
CA ASN A 711 2.63 -16.13 8.93
C ASN A 711 2.35 -14.94 8.00
N ASP A 712 2.56 -13.72 8.49
CA ASP A 712 2.33 -12.53 7.67
C ASP A 712 3.56 -12.30 6.78
N ILE A 713 3.33 -11.89 5.54
CA ILE A 713 4.37 -11.31 4.69
C ILE A 713 4.28 -9.79 4.83
N VAL A 714 5.41 -9.17 5.14
CA VAL A 714 5.54 -7.72 5.31
C VAL A 714 6.45 -7.23 4.20
N MET A 715 6.08 -6.12 3.56
CA MET A 715 6.79 -5.56 2.42
C MET A 715 7.11 -4.09 2.66
N GLY A 716 8.38 -3.73 2.48
CA GLY A 716 8.84 -2.35 2.38
C GLY A 716 8.77 -1.91 0.93
N THR A 717 7.89 -0.97 0.63
CA THR A 717 7.73 -0.43 -0.73
C THR A 717 8.36 0.95 -0.85
N HIS A 718 8.81 1.29 -2.05
CA HIS A 718 9.43 2.57 -2.34
C HIS A 718 8.41 3.58 -2.89
N GLY A 719 7.37 3.90 -2.09
CA GLY A 719 6.35 4.89 -2.45
C GLY A 719 4.92 4.59 -1.98
N ARG A 720 4.66 3.45 -1.34
CA ARG A 720 3.35 3.11 -0.74
C ARG A 720 3.49 2.61 0.71
N GLY A 721 4.60 2.95 1.38
CA GLY A 721 4.86 2.58 2.77
C GLY A 721 5.00 1.07 2.97
N VAL A 722 4.53 0.58 4.12
CA VAL A 722 4.49 -0.83 4.48
C VAL A 722 3.17 -1.46 4.06
N ILE A 723 3.27 -2.59 3.37
CA ILE A 723 2.13 -3.40 2.94
C ILE A 723 2.26 -4.80 3.55
N ILE A 724 1.15 -5.36 4.05
CA ILE A 724 1.09 -6.67 4.70
C ILE A 724 0.06 -7.55 3.98
N ILE A 725 0.40 -8.81 3.68
CA ILE A 725 -0.60 -9.85 3.42
C ILE A 725 -0.65 -10.74 4.66
N ASP A 726 -1.80 -10.72 5.34
CA ASP A 726 -1.99 -11.47 6.57
C ASP A 726 -2.13 -12.99 6.26
N ASP A 727 -1.44 -13.82 7.05
CA ASP A 727 -1.45 -15.28 7.02
C ASP A 727 -1.32 -15.94 5.62
N ILE A 728 -0.08 -16.22 5.21
CA ILE A 728 0.21 -16.94 3.97
C ILE A 728 0.04 -18.46 4.06
N SER A 729 -0.37 -19.01 5.21
CA SER A 729 -0.47 -20.46 5.39
C SER A 729 -1.36 -21.18 4.36
N PRO A 730 -2.44 -20.59 3.80
CA PRO A 730 -3.20 -21.22 2.71
C PRO A 730 -2.33 -21.52 1.48
N LEU A 731 -1.34 -20.68 1.17
CA LEU A 731 -0.45 -20.88 0.02
C LEU A 731 0.45 -22.12 0.20
N ARG A 732 0.85 -22.43 1.45
CA ARG A 732 1.65 -23.63 1.76
C ARG A 732 0.91 -24.93 1.49
N GLU A 733 -0.42 -24.90 1.53
CA GLU A 733 -1.28 -26.06 1.28
C GLU A 733 -1.70 -26.20 -0.19
N ILE A 734 -1.46 -25.21 -1.05
CA ILE A 734 -1.79 -25.33 -2.48
C ILE A 734 -0.84 -26.32 -3.15
N THR A 735 -1.39 -27.47 -3.55
CA THR A 735 -0.71 -28.48 -4.36
C THR A 735 -1.53 -28.80 -5.62
N PRO A 736 -0.94 -29.46 -6.64
CA PRO A 736 -1.71 -29.92 -7.81
C PRO A 736 -2.96 -30.74 -7.43
N GLU A 737 -2.90 -31.55 -6.38
CA GLU A 737 -4.04 -32.32 -5.88
C GLU A 737 -5.14 -31.43 -5.29
N VAL A 738 -4.77 -30.36 -4.58
CA VAL A 738 -5.73 -29.38 -4.03
C VAL A 738 -6.42 -28.61 -5.14
N LEU A 739 -5.68 -28.19 -6.18
CA LEU A 739 -6.23 -27.43 -7.31
C LEU A 739 -7.32 -28.22 -8.08
N GLU A 740 -7.28 -29.55 -8.01
CA GLU A 740 -8.26 -30.43 -8.65
C GLU A 740 -9.55 -30.65 -7.82
N LYS A 741 -9.56 -30.32 -6.52
CA LYS A 741 -10.73 -30.46 -5.65
C LYS A 741 -11.78 -29.39 -5.94
N GLU A 742 -13.06 -29.79 -5.98
CA GLU A 742 -14.17 -28.84 -6.21
C GLU A 742 -14.27 -27.74 -5.14
N VAL A 743 -14.00 -28.12 -3.89
CA VAL A 743 -13.86 -27.26 -2.71
C VAL A 743 -12.76 -27.87 -1.86
N TYR A 744 -11.86 -27.05 -1.33
CA TYR A 744 -10.90 -27.46 -0.32
C TYR A 744 -10.87 -26.43 0.81
N PHE A 745 -11.21 -26.83 2.04
CA PHE A 745 -11.03 -25.98 3.22
C PHE A 745 -9.57 -26.06 3.67
N PHE A 746 -8.96 -24.90 3.90
CA PHE A 746 -7.62 -24.81 4.47
C PHE A 746 -7.67 -25.04 5.97
N LYS A 747 -6.54 -25.47 6.54
CA LYS A 747 -6.43 -25.64 7.98
C LYS A 747 -6.29 -24.27 8.64
N SER A 748 -6.93 -24.09 9.78
CA SER A 748 -6.81 -22.90 10.60
C SER A 748 -6.33 -23.26 12.00
N LYS A 749 -5.52 -22.38 12.61
CA LYS A 749 -5.26 -22.41 14.06
C LYS A 749 -6.56 -22.03 14.82
N PRO A 750 -6.65 -22.28 16.14
CA PRO A 750 -7.77 -21.77 16.93
C PRO A 750 -7.89 -20.26 16.83
N PHE A 751 -9.12 -19.76 16.67
CA PHE A 751 -9.42 -18.34 16.59
C PHE A 751 -9.72 -17.77 17.98
N THR A 752 -8.98 -16.75 18.39
CA THR A 752 -9.21 -16.04 19.64
C THR A 752 -10.31 -15.01 19.48
N MET A 753 -11.36 -15.11 20.30
CA MET A 753 -12.36 -14.05 20.44
C MET A 753 -11.75 -12.88 21.20
N VAL A 754 -11.17 -11.92 20.47
CA VAL A 754 -10.54 -10.72 21.06
C VAL A 754 -11.58 -9.92 21.85
N GLU A 755 -11.27 -9.65 23.13
CA GLU A 755 -12.18 -9.02 24.10
C GLU A 755 -11.76 -7.58 24.44
N GLU A 756 -11.65 -6.75 23.41
CA GLU A 756 -11.21 -5.37 23.55
C GLU A 756 -12.38 -4.38 23.35
N SER A 757 -12.40 -3.32 24.15
CA SER A 757 -13.32 -2.18 23.97
C SER A 757 -12.64 -0.90 24.44
N GLY A 758 -12.76 0.20 23.70
CA GLY A 758 -12.09 1.46 24.03
C GLY A 758 -12.59 2.65 23.21
N PHE A 759 -12.14 3.85 23.60
CA PHE A 759 -12.47 5.13 22.95
C PHE A 759 -11.40 5.61 21.95
N THR A 760 -10.39 4.76 21.67
CA THR A 760 -9.24 5.10 20.83
C THR A 760 -9.65 5.32 19.37
N GLY A 761 -9.05 6.31 18.70
CA GLY A 761 -9.27 6.60 17.28
C GLY A 761 -10.55 7.38 16.95
N SER A 762 -11.27 7.90 17.95
CA SER A 762 -12.55 8.60 17.74
C SER A 762 -12.46 10.12 17.51
N PHE A 763 -11.27 10.72 17.56
CA PHE A 763 -11.10 12.18 17.47
C PHE A 763 -9.85 12.55 16.68
N GLY A 764 -9.96 13.52 15.76
CA GLY A 764 -8.83 14.20 15.13
C GLY A 764 -8.09 13.38 14.08
N THR A 765 -8.77 12.46 13.40
CA THR A 765 -8.20 11.57 12.39
C THR A 765 -8.78 11.79 10.99
N GLU A 766 -9.69 12.75 10.83
CA GLU A 766 -10.45 12.99 9.60
C GLU A 766 -9.57 13.37 8.40
N THR A 767 -8.36 13.89 8.66
CA THR A 767 -7.37 14.29 7.64
C THR A 767 -6.08 13.47 7.68
N GLN A 768 -6.08 12.35 8.43
CA GLN A 768 -4.91 11.49 8.58
C GLN A 768 -5.09 10.17 7.84
N PHE A 769 -3.97 9.57 7.41
CA PHE A 769 -3.98 8.19 6.98
C PHE A 769 -4.10 7.27 8.20
N ILE A 770 -5.01 6.30 8.12
CA ILE A 770 -5.21 5.27 9.14
C ILE A 770 -4.95 3.92 8.50
N GLY A 771 -3.89 3.25 8.93
CA GLY A 771 -3.55 1.90 8.51
C GLY A 771 -4.57 0.88 9.02
N GLU A 772 -5.02 -0.02 8.13
CA GLU A 772 -5.98 -1.06 8.50
C GLU A 772 -5.34 -2.09 9.46
N ASN A 773 -6.06 -2.45 10.51
CA ASN A 773 -5.70 -3.59 11.36
C ASN A 773 -6.02 -4.90 10.63
N LYS A 774 -5.36 -5.98 11.06
CA LYS A 774 -5.79 -7.34 10.67
C LYS A 774 -7.19 -7.64 11.22
N SER A 775 -7.90 -8.54 10.54
CA SER A 775 -9.21 -9.01 11.00
C SER A 775 -9.11 -9.73 12.34
N THR A 776 -10.07 -9.47 13.24
CA THR A 776 -10.24 -10.22 14.51
C THR A 776 -11.30 -11.31 14.42
N SER A 777 -12.06 -11.37 13.33
CA SER A 777 -13.07 -12.41 13.06
C SER A 777 -12.43 -13.77 12.78
N ALA A 778 -13.17 -14.86 13.01
CA ALA A 778 -12.75 -16.18 12.54
C ALA A 778 -12.80 -16.21 11.01
N GLN A 779 -11.69 -16.58 10.37
CA GLN A 779 -11.57 -16.61 8.93
C GLN A 779 -11.72 -18.04 8.40
N ILE A 780 -12.82 -18.28 7.69
CA ILE A 780 -13.09 -19.55 7.02
C ILE A 780 -12.53 -19.44 5.61
N ILE A 781 -11.39 -20.09 5.40
CA ILE A 781 -10.64 -20.02 4.15
C ILE A 781 -10.85 -21.30 3.35
N TYR A 782 -11.19 -21.17 2.07
CA TYR A 782 -11.34 -22.33 1.17
C TYR A 782 -11.02 -22.00 -0.28
N TYR A 783 -10.54 -22.99 -1.02
CA TYR A 783 -10.31 -22.92 -2.46
C TYR A 783 -11.53 -23.38 -3.25
N LEU A 784 -11.84 -22.66 -4.34
CA LEU A 784 -12.82 -23.05 -5.36
C LEU A 784 -12.14 -23.25 -6.72
N LYS A 785 -12.19 -24.48 -7.24
CA LYS A 785 -11.66 -24.82 -8.58
C LYS A 785 -12.23 -23.97 -9.72
N LYS A 786 -13.50 -23.59 -9.61
CA LYS A 786 -14.21 -22.79 -10.61
C LYS A 786 -15.12 -21.78 -9.93
N ARG A 787 -15.21 -20.60 -10.53
CA ARG A 787 -16.18 -19.57 -10.15
C ARG A 787 -17.59 -20.16 -10.13
N HIS A 788 -18.32 -19.92 -9.05
CA HIS A 788 -19.70 -20.38 -8.92
C HIS A 788 -20.67 -19.36 -9.52
N THR A 789 -21.17 -19.66 -10.72
CA THR A 789 -22.09 -18.77 -11.47
C THR A 789 -23.54 -19.24 -11.43
N PHE A 790 -23.81 -20.54 -11.33
CA PHE A 790 -25.17 -21.11 -11.44
C PHE A 790 -25.52 -22.06 -10.30
N GLY A 791 -26.75 -21.91 -9.79
CA GLY A 791 -27.32 -22.73 -8.73
C GLY A 791 -27.12 -22.12 -7.34
N LYS A 792 -27.75 -22.72 -6.32
CA LYS A 792 -27.64 -22.26 -4.93
C LYS A 792 -26.26 -22.62 -4.37
N MET A 793 -25.67 -21.67 -3.65
CA MET A 793 -24.50 -21.88 -2.81
C MET A 793 -24.76 -21.17 -1.49
N LYS A 794 -24.62 -21.90 -0.38
CA LYS A 794 -24.91 -21.43 0.97
C LYS A 794 -23.83 -21.94 1.93
N MET A 795 -23.49 -21.13 2.91
CA MET A 795 -22.60 -21.51 3.99
C MET A 795 -23.31 -21.26 5.32
N GLU A 796 -23.12 -22.15 6.27
CA GLU A 796 -23.62 -21.97 7.64
C GLU A 796 -22.61 -22.51 8.64
N VAL A 797 -22.62 -21.93 9.83
CA VAL A 797 -21.93 -22.44 11.01
C VAL A 797 -22.94 -23.21 11.84
N GLN A 798 -22.54 -24.40 12.30
CA GLN A 798 -23.32 -25.28 13.17
C GLN A 798 -22.53 -25.58 14.45
N ASP A 799 -23.25 -25.88 15.53
CA ASP A 799 -22.65 -26.57 16.67
C ASP A 799 -22.33 -28.04 16.33
N MET A 800 -21.71 -28.76 17.26
CA MET A 800 -21.32 -30.15 17.03
C MET A 800 -22.52 -31.12 17.07
N GLU A 801 -23.66 -30.67 17.60
CA GLU A 801 -24.94 -31.38 17.57
C GLU A 801 -25.69 -31.21 16.23
N GLY A 802 -25.23 -30.30 15.36
CA GLY A 802 -25.80 -30.03 14.04
C GLY A 802 -26.87 -28.93 14.01
N ASN A 803 -27.06 -28.19 15.10
CA ASN A 803 -27.93 -27.02 15.12
C ASN A 803 -27.24 -25.84 14.46
N LYS A 804 -27.99 -25.08 13.65
CA LYS A 804 -27.46 -23.91 12.97
C LYS A 804 -27.23 -22.75 13.95
N VAL A 805 -26.02 -22.22 13.94
CA VAL A 805 -25.55 -21.10 14.76
C VAL A 805 -25.64 -19.78 14.00
N ALA A 806 -25.15 -19.75 12.75
CA ALA A 806 -25.14 -18.56 11.89
C ALA A 806 -25.23 -18.93 10.41
N ASP A 807 -25.87 -18.08 9.61
CA ASP A 807 -25.80 -18.14 8.14
C ASP A 807 -24.65 -17.24 7.66
N LEU A 808 -23.80 -17.75 6.78
CA LEU A 808 -22.71 -17.01 6.16
C LEU A 808 -22.92 -16.90 4.65
N THR A 809 -22.43 -15.81 4.05
CA THR A 809 -22.45 -15.66 2.59
C THR A 809 -21.16 -16.23 2.01
N PRO A 810 -21.19 -17.35 1.27
CA PRO A 810 -19.98 -17.89 0.68
C PRO A 810 -19.51 -17.04 -0.50
N GLY A 811 -18.19 -16.88 -0.58
CA GLY A 811 -17.48 -16.42 -1.76
C GLY A 811 -17.78 -17.32 -2.97
N LYS A 812 -17.74 -16.71 -4.16
CA LYS A 812 -18.08 -17.40 -5.42
C LYS A 812 -16.95 -17.33 -6.43
N SER A 813 -15.83 -16.71 -6.07
CA SER A 813 -14.68 -16.50 -6.95
C SER A 813 -13.93 -17.81 -7.18
N LYS A 814 -13.30 -17.97 -8.34
CA LYS A 814 -12.29 -19.03 -8.52
C LYS A 814 -11.09 -18.68 -7.63
N GLY A 815 -10.43 -19.69 -7.05
CA GLY A 815 -9.27 -19.48 -6.18
C GLY A 815 -9.63 -19.48 -4.71
N ILE A 816 -8.79 -18.86 -3.89
CA ILE A 816 -8.95 -18.75 -2.43
C ILE A 816 -10.10 -17.78 -2.11
N ASN A 817 -11.03 -18.18 -1.26
CA ASN A 817 -12.12 -17.35 -0.75
C ASN A 817 -11.99 -17.26 0.79
N ILE A 818 -12.21 -16.08 1.37
CA ILE A 818 -12.06 -15.81 2.80
C ILE A 818 -13.38 -15.28 3.35
N ILE A 819 -14.00 -16.01 4.28
CA ILE A 819 -15.27 -15.62 4.91
C ILE A 819 -15.08 -15.36 6.39
N ASN A 820 -15.42 -14.16 6.83
CA ASN A 820 -15.32 -13.76 8.22
C ASN A 820 -16.58 -14.16 9.01
N TRP A 821 -16.38 -14.67 10.22
CA TRP A 821 -17.43 -14.88 11.21
C TRP A 821 -17.06 -14.23 12.54
N ASP A 822 -17.86 -13.28 12.99
CA ASP A 822 -17.62 -12.49 14.20
C ASP A 822 -18.05 -13.21 15.49
N TYR A 823 -17.98 -14.55 15.50
CA TYR A 823 -18.30 -15.38 16.68
C TYR A 823 -19.72 -15.19 17.23
N THR A 824 -20.65 -14.82 16.35
CA THR A 824 -22.00 -14.40 16.73
C THR A 824 -23.07 -15.24 16.04
N THR A 825 -24.21 -15.34 16.71
CA THR A 825 -25.45 -15.93 16.19
C THR A 825 -26.30 -14.86 15.48
N LYS A 826 -27.55 -15.18 15.13
CA LYS A 826 -28.52 -14.16 14.70
C LYS A 826 -28.93 -13.24 15.86
N SER A 827 -29.26 -11.98 15.56
CA SER A 827 -29.93 -11.08 16.51
C SER A 827 -31.37 -11.56 16.78
N PRO A 828 -31.94 -11.28 17.98
CA PRO A 828 -33.30 -11.69 18.30
C PRO A 828 -34.33 -10.98 17.42
N LYS A 829 -35.45 -11.65 17.12
CA LYS A 829 -36.62 -10.94 16.57
C LYS A 829 -37.21 -10.02 17.63
N VAL A 830 -37.35 -8.75 17.29
CA VAL A 830 -37.89 -7.73 18.19
C VAL A 830 -39.31 -7.34 17.81
N ALA A 831 -40.13 -7.01 18.82
CA ALA A 831 -41.48 -6.51 18.60
C ALA A 831 -41.48 -5.27 17.71
N GLN A 832 -42.45 -5.17 16.79
CA GLN A 832 -42.64 -3.97 15.97
C GLN A 832 -43.14 -2.81 16.84
N SER A 833 -42.52 -1.63 16.73
CA SER A 833 -43.00 -0.39 17.34
C SER A 833 -42.69 0.82 16.48
N LYS A 834 -43.13 2.02 16.91
CA LYS A 834 -42.76 3.28 16.25
C LYS A 834 -41.27 3.63 16.40
N THR A 835 -40.59 2.98 17.34
CA THR A 835 -39.21 3.29 17.68
C THR A 835 -38.22 2.18 17.36
N PHE A 836 -36.99 2.56 17.07
CA PHE A 836 -35.87 1.61 17.00
C PHE A 836 -35.37 1.32 18.41
N THR A 837 -34.89 0.10 18.64
CA THR A 837 -34.25 -0.28 19.90
C THR A 837 -32.92 -0.94 19.57
N THR A 838 -31.82 -0.23 19.82
CA THR A 838 -30.48 -0.60 19.35
C THR A 838 -29.99 -1.89 20.00
N GLY A 839 -30.29 -2.11 21.28
CA GLY A 839 -29.86 -3.31 21.98
C GLY A 839 -30.36 -4.64 21.38
N ALA A 840 -31.49 -4.65 20.66
CA ALA A 840 -31.98 -5.85 19.98
C ALA A 840 -31.22 -6.19 18.69
N PHE A 841 -30.39 -5.26 18.17
CA PHE A 841 -29.54 -5.55 17.02
C PHE A 841 -28.26 -6.29 17.40
N THR A 842 -27.89 -6.30 18.69
CA THR A 842 -26.71 -7.02 19.18
C THR A 842 -26.92 -8.53 19.02
N PRO A 843 -26.14 -9.22 18.19
CA PRO A 843 -26.22 -10.67 18.12
C PRO A 843 -25.57 -11.30 19.36
N LYS A 844 -26.09 -12.46 19.79
CA LYS A 844 -25.50 -13.21 20.90
C LYS A 844 -24.18 -13.85 20.45
N ARG A 845 -23.11 -13.66 21.24
CA ARG A 845 -21.82 -14.34 21.05
C ARG A 845 -21.90 -15.81 21.42
N VAL A 846 -21.13 -16.62 20.73
CA VAL A 846 -21.04 -18.05 21.00
C VAL A 846 -20.00 -18.35 22.10
N PRO A 847 -20.15 -19.45 22.86
CA PRO A 847 -19.10 -19.88 23.78
C PRO A 847 -17.85 -20.35 23.01
N ALA A 848 -16.70 -20.38 23.68
CA ALA A 848 -15.53 -21.06 23.15
C ALA A 848 -15.83 -22.56 22.93
N GLY A 849 -15.32 -23.12 21.85
CA GLY A 849 -15.59 -24.50 21.45
C GLY A 849 -15.30 -24.76 19.98
N THR A 850 -15.61 -25.98 19.55
CA THR A 850 -15.50 -26.39 18.15
C THR A 850 -16.83 -26.17 17.43
N TYR A 851 -16.78 -25.56 16.25
CA TYR A 851 -17.93 -25.33 15.39
C TYR A 851 -17.71 -25.98 14.03
N LYS A 852 -18.77 -26.52 13.46
CA LYS A 852 -18.76 -27.12 12.13
C LYS A 852 -19.21 -26.10 11.09
N VAL A 853 -18.42 -25.89 10.06
CA VAL A 853 -18.79 -25.06 8.91
C VAL A 853 -19.27 -25.95 7.79
N VAL A 854 -20.44 -25.65 7.25
CA VAL A 854 -21.10 -26.44 6.21
C VAL A 854 -21.32 -25.58 4.98
N LEU A 855 -20.63 -25.91 3.88
CA LEU A 855 -20.81 -25.28 2.58
C LEU A 855 -21.63 -26.20 1.67
N THR A 856 -22.83 -25.77 1.31
CA THR A 856 -23.66 -26.45 0.31
C THR A 856 -23.49 -25.80 -1.05
N LYS A 857 -22.96 -26.53 -2.04
CA LYS A 857 -22.83 -26.10 -3.44
C LYS A 857 -23.68 -27.01 -4.32
N LYS A 858 -24.76 -26.46 -4.90
CA LYS A 858 -25.80 -27.23 -5.64
C LYS A 858 -26.44 -28.31 -4.75
N LYS A 859 -26.02 -29.57 -4.91
CA LYS A 859 -26.49 -30.73 -4.14
C LYS A 859 -25.37 -31.36 -3.29
N ALA A 860 -24.14 -30.88 -3.42
CA ALA A 860 -23.00 -31.38 -2.68
C ALA A 860 -22.80 -30.53 -1.42
N THR A 861 -22.39 -31.19 -0.34
CA THR A 861 -22.06 -30.57 0.94
C THR A 861 -20.59 -30.81 1.23
N PHE A 862 -19.90 -29.76 1.65
CA PHE A 862 -18.50 -29.77 2.08
C PHE A 862 -18.46 -29.24 3.49
N GLU A 863 -17.67 -29.87 4.36
CA GLU A 863 -17.64 -29.55 5.78
C GLU A 863 -16.20 -29.37 6.26
N THR A 864 -16.02 -28.49 7.25
CA THR A 864 -14.80 -28.37 8.05
C THR A 864 -15.16 -28.00 9.48
N THR A 865 -14.18 -28.02 10.37
CA THR A 865 -14.34 -27.56 11.76
C THR A 865 -13.39 -26.42 12.04
N ILE A 866 -13.85 -25.44 12.82
CA ILE A 866 -13.03 -24.36 13.37
C ILE A 866 -13.09 -24.42 14.89
N GLU A 867 -11.98 -24.05 15.53
CA GLU A 867 -11.89 -23.96 16.99
C GLU A 867 -11.90 -22.49 17.40
N VAL A 868 -12.71 -22.15 18.39
CA VAL A 868 -12.84 -20.80 18.94
C VAL A 868 -12.43 -20.84 20.41
N VAL A 869 -11.54 -19.96 20.81
CA VAL A 869 -11.04 -19.84 22.19
C VAL A 869 -11.34 -18.45 22.75
N TYR A 870 -11.52 -18.35 24.07
CA TYR A 870 -11.58 -17.05 24.73
C TYR A 870 -10.19 -16.40 24.72
N ASP A 871 -10.16 -15.07 24.75
CA ASP A 871 -8.93 -14.33 24.98
C ASP A 871 -8.32 -14.69 26.34
N GLU A 872 -7.04 -15.01 26.39
CA GLU A 872 -6.33 -15.32 27.64
C GLU A 872 -5.93 -14.05 28.41
N LYS A 873 -5.94 -12.88 27.76
CA LYS A 873 -5.58 -11.59 28.36
C LYS A 873 -6.66 -11.02 29.29
N THR A 874 -7.87 -11.53 29.20
CA THR A 874 -9.04 -11.05 29.95
C THR A 874 -9.14 -11.67 31.36
N PRO A 875 -9.62 -10.92 32.38
CA PRO A 875 -9.80 -11.46 33.73
C PRO A 875 -11.09 -12.30 33.90
N THR A 876 -11.95 -12.39 32.89
CA THR A 876 -13.27 -13.03 33.03
C THR A 876 -13.18 -14.56 33.14
N THR A 877 -13.53 -15.09 34.31
CA THR A 877 -13.54 -16.54 34.59
C THR A 877 -14.59 -17.31 33.78
N LEU A 878 -14.34 -18.60 33.51
CA LEU A 878 -15.30 -19.48 32.82
C LEU A 878 -16.68 -19.53 33.51
N THR A 879 -16.72 -19.49 34.84
CA THR A 879 -17.98 -19.44 35.60
C THR A 879 -18.76 -18.17 35.30
N ALA A 880 -18.09 -17.01 35.28
CA ALA A 880 -18.72 -15.74 34.95
C ALA A 880 -19.22 -15.70 33.50
N ARG A 881 -18.48 -16.30 32.56
CA ARG A 881 -18.89 -16.45 31.15
C ARG A 881 -20.17 -17.25 31.01
N LYS A 882 -20.22 -18.45 31.61
CA LYS A 882 -21.43 -19.30 31.58
C LYS A 882 -22.64 -18.61 32.19
N ASP A 883 -22.44 -17.85 33.26
CA ASP A 883 -23.49 -17.10 33.94
C ASP A 883 -23.99 -15.92 33.07
N GLN A 884 -23.10 -15.24 32.34
CA GLN A 884 -23.46 -14.24 31.35
C GLN A 884 -24.18 -14.85 30.13
N GLU A 885 -23.69 -15.97 29.61
CA GLU A 885 -24.28 -16.71 28.48
C GLU A 885 -25.72 -17.10 28.80
N GLN A 886 -25.97 -17.68 29.99
CA GLN A 886 -27.30 -18.06 30.42
C GLN A 886 -28.23 -16.85 30.54
N LEU A 887 -27.77 -15.74 31.13
CA LEU A 887 -28.59 -14.54 31.24
C LEU A 887 -28.89 -13.91 29.87
N THR A 888 -27.92 -13.94 28.96
CA THR A 888 -28.09 -13.45 27.59
C THR A 888 -29.13 -14.28 26.85
N GLU A 889 -29.10 -15.61 27.02
CA GLU A 889 -30.08 -16.53 26.44
C GLU A 889 -31.49 -16.30 26.98
N ASP A 890 -31.63 -16.13 28.30
CA ASP A 890 -32.93 -15.84 28.92
C ASP A 890 -33.53 -14.54 28.35
N LEU A 891 -32.71 -13.48 28.29
CA LEU A 891 -33.13 -12.18 27.75
C LEU A 891 -33.45 -12.26 26.24
N PHE A 892 -32.64 -12.97 25.46
CA PHE A 892 -32.89 -13.22 24.03
C PHE A 892 -34.28 -13.83 23.81
N ASN A 893 -34.57 -14.92 24.53
CA ASN A 893 -35.85 -15.63 24.43
C ASN A 893 -37.02 -14.76 24.88
N MET A 894 -36.85 -13.94 25.93
CA MET A 894 -37.89 -13.00 26.37
C MET A 894 -38.17 -11.91 25.33
N VAL A 895 -37.15 -11.40 24.64
CA VAL A 895 -37.30 -10.43 23.53
C VAL A 895 -38.09 -11.05 22.39
N GLU A 896 -37.74 -12.25 21.96
CA GLU A 896 -38.45 -12.97 20.89
C GLU A 896 -39.89 -13.34 21.26
N GLU A 897 -40.12 -13.73 22.52
CA GLU A 897 -41.44 -14.04 23.03
C GLU A 897 -42.34 -12.78 23.07
N LEU A 898 -41.80 -11.64 23.51
CA LEU A 898 -42.54 -10.37 23.46
C LEU A 898 -42.84 -9.96 22.01
N ALA A 899 -41.90 -10.17 21.10
CA ALA A 899 -42.10 -9.93 19.67
C ALA A 899 -43.27 -10.75 19.11
N PHE A 900 -43.34 -12.03 19.48
CA PHE A 900 -44.45 -12.89 19.09
C PHE A 900 -45.79 -12.43 19.68
N ILE A 901 -45.83 -12.08 20.98
CA ILE A 901 -47.05 -11.56 21.62
C ILE A 901 -47.53 -10.29 20.90
N VAL A 902 -46.64 -9.33 20.65
CA VAL A 902 -47.00 -8.08 19.97
C VAL A 902 -47.43 -8.33 18.52
N ASN A 903 -46.84 -9.30 17.83
CA ASN A 903 -47.29 -9.72 16.49
C ASN A 903 -48.73 -10.26 16.54
N GLU A 904 -49.03 -11.20 17.43
CA GLU A 904 -50.39 -11.74 17.57
C GLU A 904 -51.40 -10.64 17.97
N ILE A 905 -51.00 -9.69 18.83
CA ILE A 905 -51.81 -8.53 19.20
C ILE A 905 -52.13 -7.71 17.94
N THR A 906 -51.12 -7.38 17.14
CA THR A 906 -51.24 -6.53 15.95
C THR A 906 -52.06 -7.19 14.84
N GLU A 907 -51.86 -8.48 14.60
CA GLU A 907 -52.68 -9.27 13.67
C GLU A 907 -54.15 -9.34 14.13
N THR A 908 -54.35 -9.57 15.44
CA THR A 908 -55.71 -9.61 16.02
C THR A 908 -56.39 -8.25 15.95
N GLN A 909 -55.67 -7.16 16.23
CA GLN A 909 -56.17 -5.80 16.13
C GLN A 909 -56.52 -5.44 14.69
N SER A 910 -55.68 -5.81 13.72
CA SER A 910 -55.94 -5.59 12.29
C SER A 910 -57.23 -6.29 11.86
N PHE A 911 -57.41 -7.55 12.26
CA PHE A 911 -58.65 -8.29 11.99
C PHE A 911 -59.86 -7.70 12.74
N ALA A 912 -59.69 -7.28 14.00
CA ALA A 912 -60.74 -6.63 14.77
C ALA A 912 -61.19 -5.30 14.13
N THR A 913 -60.26 -4.48 13.66
CA THR A 913 -60.54 -3.23 12.92
C THR A 913 -61.38 -3.50 11.68
N LYS A 914 -61.03 -4.54 10.90
CA LYS A 914 -61.83 -4.97 9.76
C LYS A 914 -63.25 -5.36 10.18
N MET A 915 -63.40 -6.14 11.25
CA MET A 915 -64.72 -6.56 11.77
C MET A 915 -65.53 -5.40 12.37
N ILE A 916 -64.90 -4.35 12.88
CA ILE A 916 -65.56 -3.13 13.37
C ILE A 916 -66.16 -2.33 12.20
N ALA A 917 -65.43 -2.24 11.09
CA ALA A 917 -65.84 -1.52 9.89
C ALA A 917 -66.91 -2.27 9.09
N GLU A 918 -66.73 -3.58 8.89
CA GLU A 918 -67.49 -4.34 7.89
C GLU A 918 -68.63 -5.20 8.47
N GLN A 919 -68.62 -5.50 9.78
CA GLN A 919 -69.53 -6.51 10.37
C GLN A 919 -70.25 -6.00 11.64
N PRO A 920 -71.48 -5.46 11.49
CA PRO A 920 -72.25 -4.89 12.62
C PRO A 920 -72.47 -5.86 13.79
N LYS A 921 -72.65 -7.16 13.49
CA LYS A 921 -72.90 -8.21 14.51
C LYS A 921 -71.69 -8.51 15.39
N THR A 922 -70.47 -8.25 14.91
CA THR A 922 -69.22 -8.46 15.66
C THR A 922 -68.62 -7.16 16.19
N LYS A 923 -69.11 -6.00 15.73
CA LYS A 923 -68.56 -4.67 16.05
C LYS A 923 -68.32 -4.45 17.55
N LYS A 924 -69.28 -4.78 18.41
CA LYS A 924 -69.17 -4.57 19.87
C LYS A 924 -68.10 -5.46 20.52
N THR A 925 -68.02 -6.73 20.15
CA THR A 925 -67.02 -7.66 20.69
C THR A 925 -65.63 -7.39 20.11
N ALA A 926 -65.56 -6.98 18.83
CA ALA A 926 -64.34 -6.54 18.17
C ALA A 926 -63.75 -5.27 18.80
N GLN A 927 -64.58 -4.23 19.02
CA GLN A 927 -64.13 -2.98 19.66
C GLN A 927 -63.63 -3.21 21.08
N LYS A 928 -64.34 -4.05 21.86
CA LYS A 928 -63.90 -4.40 23.21
C LYS A 928 -62.54 -5.09 23.20
N LEU A 929 -62.35 -6.08 22.33
CA LEU A 929 -61.07 -6.77 22.20
C LEU A 929 -59.96 -5.81 21.74
N TYR A 930 -60.22 -4.99 20.71
CA TYR A 930 -59.26 -4.01 20.21
C TYR A 930 -58.79 -3.08 21.33
N ASN A 931 -59.71 -2.53 22.13
CA ASN A 931 -59.36 -1.61 23.21
C ASN A 931 -58.57 -2.28 24.33
N GLU A 932 -58.94 -3.50 24.74
CA GLU A 932 -58.19 -4.26 25.75
C GLU A 932 -56.78 -4.61 25.26
N LEU A 933 -56.64 -4.99 23.98
CA LEU A 933 -55.36 -5.26 23.34
C LEU A 933 -54.51 -3.99 23.15
N GLU A 934 -55.12 -2.86 22.79
CA GLU A 934 -54.39 -1.59 22.62
C GLU A 934 -53.88 -1.05 23.96
N ALA A 935 -54.67 -1.20 25.03
CA ALA A 935 -54.22 -0.85 26.38
C ALA A 935 -53.00 -1.67 26.79
N LEU A 936 -53.00 -2.97 26.51
CA LEU A 936 -51.82 -3.81 26.74
C LEU A 936 -50.66 -3.41 25.82
N ARG A 937 -50.90 -3.24 24.51
CA ARG A 937 -49.85 -2.92 23.52
C ARG A 937 -49.07 -1.67 23.89
N LYS A 938 -49.73 -0.65 24.44
CA LYS A 938 -49.11 0.59 24.90
C LYS A 938 -48.16 0.42 26.08
N GLU A 939 -48.33 -0.63 26.89
CA GLU A 939 -47.41 -0.99 27.98
C GLU A 939 -46.25 -1.87 27.49
N LEU A 940 -46.42 -2.53 26.33
CA LEU A 940 -45.42 -3.43 25.76
C LEU A 940 -44.43 -2.68 24.87
N VAL A 941 -44.93 -1.72 24.08
CA VAL A 941 -44.14 -1.05 23.04
C VAL A 941 -44.54 0.42 22.91
N ILE A 942 -43.59 1.26 22.48
CA ILE A 942 -43.86 2.66 22.17
C ILE A 942 -44.81 2.80 20.96
N THR A 943 -45.87 3.59 21.11
CA THR A 943 -46.89 3.83 20.07
C THR A 943 -47.00 5.29 19.61
N THR A 944 -46.21 6.20 20.20
CA THR A 944 -46.19 7.65 19.94
C THR A 944 -44.77 8.17 19.75
N GLY A 945 -44.59 9.38 19.22
CA GLY A 945 -43.27 9.99 19.06
C GLY A 945 -42.54 9.66 17.75
N ASP A 946 -41.34 10.24 17.57
CA ASP A 946 -40.55 10.25 16.33
C ASP A 946 -39.09 9.77 16.45
N ASN A 947 -38.70 9.14 17.57
CA ASN A 947 -37.33 8.67 17.89
C ASN A 947 -36.27 9.75 18.13
N TYR A 948 -36.57 11.03 17.97
CA TYR A 948 -35.53 12.06 18.06
C TYR A 948 -35.95 13.26 18.90
N VAL A 949 -37.02 13.97 18.52
CA VAL A 949 -37.44 15.20 19.21
C VAL A 949 -38.65 14.94 20.11
N GLU A 950 -39.67 14.26 19.60
CA GLU A 950 -40.83 13.84 20.38
C GLU A 950 -40.61 12.43 20.93
N THR A 951 -39.73 12.30 21.93
CA THR A 951 -39.45 11.00 22.55
C THR A 951 -40.58 10.56 23.48
N ALA A 952 -40.85 9.26 23.51
CA ALA A 952 -41.74 8.63 24.48
C ALA A 952 -40.90 7.86 25.52
N ALA A 953 -41.45 7.64 26.71
CA ALA A 953 -40.78 6.84 27.73
C ALA A 953 -40.54 5.40 27.22
N PRO A 954 -39.40 4.75 27.57
CA PRO A 954 -39.15 3.36 27.24
C PRO A 954 -40.19 2.43 27.85
N GLU A 955 -40.88 1.65 27.01
CA GLU A 955 -41.81 0.60 27.47
C GLU A 955 -41.06 -0.71 27.71
N LEU A 956 -41.79 -1.80 27.98
CA LEU A 956 -41.18 -3.10 28.30
C LEU A 956 -40.22 -3.58 27.20
N ARG A 957 -40.58 -3.45 25.92
CA ARG A 957 -39.72 -3.81 24.78
C ARG A 957 -38.39 -3.09 24.82
N GLU A 958 -38.41 -1.76 24.95
CA GLU A 958 -37.21 -0.93 24.89
C GLU A 958 -36.28 -1.23 26.08
N ARG A 959 -36.83 -1.34 27.30
CA ARG A 959 -36.04 -1.69 28.49
C ARG A 959 -35.42 -3.08 28.41
N MET A 960 -36.18 -4.06 27.93
CA MET A 960 -35.71 -5.44 27.81
C MET A 960 -34.66 -5.60 26.70
N ALA A 961 -34.88 -5.00 25.54
CA ALA A 961 -33.93 -5.01 24.44
C ALA A 961 -32.63 -4.27 24.79
N GLU A 962 -32.72 -3.16 25.51
CA GLU A 962 -31.56 -2.41 26.01
C GLU A 962 -30.75 -3.21 27.04
N LEU A 963 -31.44 -3.86 28.00
CA LEU A 963 -30.78 -4.73 28.98
C LEU A 963 -30.11 -5.92 28.28
N TYR A 964 -30.81 -6.56 27.34
CA TYR A 964 -30.25 -7.61 26.48
C TYR A 964 -28.99 -7.14 25.78
N GLY A 965 -29.04 -6.02 25.05
CA GLY A 965 -27.90 -5.48 24.31
C GLY A 965 -26.68 -5.24 25.22
N LYS A 966 -26.90 -4.63 26.40
CA LYS A 966 -25.84 -4.37 27.39
C LYS A 966 -25.22 -5.64 27.98
N VAL A 967 -26.00 -6.70 28.15
CA VAL A 967 -25.49 -7.99 28.66
C VAL A 967 -24.79 -8.75 27.53
N ALA A 968 -25.33 -8.73 26.32
CA ALA A 968 -24.76 -9.42 25.16
C ALA A 968 -23.45 -8.78 24.67
N SER A 969 -23.25 -7.47 24.85
CA SER A 969 -22.07 -6.74 24.35
C SER A 969 -20.92 -6.59 25.35
N THR A 970 -21.10 -6.97 26.64
CA THR A 970 -20.05 -6.82 27.67
C THR A 970 -19.08 -8.01 27.65
N TYR A 971 -17.80 -7.82 27.96
CA TYR A 971 -16.84 -8.94 28.12
C TYR A 971 -16.70 -9.39 29.59
N ASP A 972 -17.14 -8.53 30.51
CA ASP A 972 -17.04 -8.75 31.95
C ASP A 972 -18.20 -9.56 32.54
N ALA A 973 -17.98 -10.05 33.77
CA ALA A 973 -19.02 -10.63 34.60
C ALA A 973 -20.25 -9.71 34.72
N VAL A 974 -21.45 -10.30 34.67
CA VAL A 974 -22.70 -9.57 34.83
C VAL A 974 -22.76 -8.94 36.22
N SER A 975 -22.95 -7.62 36.28
CA SER A 975 -23.07 -6.90 37.54
C SER A 975 -24.37 -7.22 38.31
N PRO A 976 -24.38 -7.13 39.65
CA PRO A 976 -25.59 -7.30 40.45
C PRO A 976 -26.75 -6.42 39.99
N SER A 977 -26.48 -5.16 39.63
CA SER A 977 -27.51 -4.23 39.15
C SER A 977 -28.18 -4.69 37.84
N ARG A 978 -27.44 -5.31 36.93
CA ARG A 978 -28.02 -5.90 35.71
C ARG A 978 -28.90 -7.11 36.04
N ARG A 979 -28.53 -7.91 37.06
CA ARG A 979 -29.35 -9.04 37.54
C ARG A 979 -30.65 -8.58 38.20
N ASP A 980 -30.56 -7.58 39.06
CA ASP A 980 -31.75 -7.01 39.72
C ASP A 980 -32.71 -6.42 38.68
N ASN A 981 -32.17 -5.75 37.65
CA ASN A 981 -32.99 -5.24 36.55
C ASN A 981 -33.59 -6.36 35.69
N TYR A 982 -32.87 -7.46 35.45
CA TYR A 982 -33.42 -8.65 34.79
C TYR A 982 -34.60 -9.23 35.56
N ILE A 983 -34.50 -9.35 36.89
CA ILE A 983 -35.59 -9.84 37.74
C ILE A 983 -36.84 -8.97 37.56
N LEU A 984 -36.68 -7.64 37.62
CA LEU A 984 -37.77 -6.69 37.40
C LEU A 984 -38.43 -6.86 36.03
N VAL A 985 -37.63 -6.85 34.95
CA VAL A 985 -38.14 -6.97 33.57
C VAL A 985 -38.80 -8.33 33.33
N LYS A 986 -38.27 -9.40 33.93
CA LYS A 986 -38.85 -10.74 33.86
C LYS A 986 -40.21 -10.82 34.54
N GLU A 987 -40.36 -10.24 35.73
CA GLU A 987 -41.65 -10.17 36.42
C GLU A 987 -42.71 -9.41 35.61
N GLU A 988 -42.32 -8.28 35.01
CA GLU A 988 -43.19 -7.50 34.13
C GLU A 988 -43.59 -8.28 32.86
N MET A 989 -42.66 -8.99 32.23
CA MET A 989 -42.94 -9.85 31.07
C MET A 989 -43.91 -10.99 31.41
N LEU A 990 -43.72 -11.64 32.56
CA LEU A 990 -44.64 -12.68 33.04
C LEU A 990 -46.04 -12.12 33.32
N ALA A 991 -46.13 -10.92 33.90
CA ALA A 991 -47.40 -10.23 34.13
C ALA A 991 -48.10 -9.86 32.81
N ALA A 992 -47.36 -9.33 31.84
CA ALA A 992 -47.83 -9.01 30.49
C ALA A 992 -48.38 -10.26 29.78
N LYS A 993 -47.62 -11.37 29.80
CA LYS A 993 -48.04 -12.65 29.23
C LYS A 993 -49.32 -13.18 29.86
N LYS A 994 -49.43 -13.13 31.19
CA LYS A 994 -50.65 -13.52 31.91
C LYS A 994 -51.85 -12.66 31.50
N ARG A 995 -51.67 -11.34 31.43
CA ARG A 995 -52.73 -10.40 31.02
C ARG A 995 -53.17 -10.63 29.57
N TYR A 996 -52.23 -10.89 28.67
CA TYR A 996 -52.51 -11.25 27.29
C TYR A 996 -53.37 -12.53 27.19
N GLU A 997 -53.00 -13.59 27.92
CA GLU A 997 -53.77 -14.84 27.97
C GLU A 997 -55.16 -14.64 28.57
N GLU A 998 -55.31 -13.78 29.58
CA GLU A 998 -56.62 -13.42 30.12
C GLU A 998 -57.50 -12.70 29.08
N ILE A 999 -56.94 -11.76 28.32
CA ILE A 999 -57.65 -11.06 27.24
C ILE A 999 -58.07 -12.06 26.16
N LYS A 1000 -57.17 -12.96 25.72
CA LYS A 1000 -57.47 -14.05 24.77
C LYS A 1000 -58.62 -14.93 25.26
N ASN A 1001 -58.57 -15.38 26.50
CA ASN A 1001 -59.54 -16.32 27.06
C ASN A 1001 -60.91 -15.69 27.37
N LYS A 1002 -60.95 -14.38 27.65
CA LYS A 1002 -62.18 -13.64 27.95
C LYS A 1002 -62.73 -12.93 26.71
N ALA A 1003 -62.10 -11.82 26.29
CA ALA A 1003 -62.57 -11.00 25.18
C ALA A 1003 -62.34 -11.70 23.83
N GLY A 1004 -61.17 -12.33 23.64
CA GLY A 1004 -60.82 -13.06 22.43
C GLY A 1004 -61.76 -14.22 22.13
N LYS A 1005 -62.06 -15.07 23.13
CA LYS A 1005 -63.01 -16.19 22.98
C LYS A 1005 -64.43 -15.71 22.63
N LYS A 1006 -64.89 -14.62 23.25
CA LYS A 1006 -66.19 -14.00 22.92
C LYS A 1006 -66.20 -13.46 21.49
N PHE A 1007 -65.12 -12.79 21.07
CA PHE A 1007 -64.99 -12.29 19.72
C PHE A 1007 -64.92 -13.42 18.67
N LYS A 1008 -64.09 -14.45 18.87
CA LYS A 1008 -64.03 -15.66 18.01
C LYS A 1008 -65.40 -16.33 17.87
N THR A 1009 -66.16 -16.43 18.96
CA THR A 1009 -67.52 -16.99 18.93
C THR A 1009 -68.48 -16.11 18.12
N ALA A 1010 -68.39 -14.79 18.25
CA ALA A 1010 -69.20 -13.85 17.49
C ALA A 1010 -68.86 -13.88 15.99
N VAL A 1011 -67.58 -13.95 15.64
CA VAL A 1011 -67.07 -14.07 14.26
C VAL A 1011 -67.57 -15.35 13.60
N LYS A 1012 -67.49 -16.49 14.30
CA LYS A 1012 -68.05 -17.77 13.83
C LYS A 1012 -69.57 -17.70 13.59
N LYS A 1013 -70.32 -17.05 14.50
CA LYS A 1013 -71.77 -16.84 14.34
C LYS A 1013 -72.12 -15.89 13.19
N ALA A 1014 -71.21 -15.00 12.80
CA ALA A 1014 -71.36 -14.11 11.66
C ALA A 1014 -70.98 -14.76 10.32
N GLY A 1015 -70.53 -16.02 10.32
CA GLY A 1015 -70.14 -16.74 9.10
C GLY A 1015 -68.79 -16.29 8.52
N VAL A 1016 -67.96 -15.61 9.32
CA VAL A 1016 -66.64 -15.13 8.90
C VAL A 1016 -65.56 -16.06 9.45
N ASN A 1017 -64.55 -16.38 8.63
CA ASN A 1017 -63.41 -17.19 9.07
C ASN A 1017 -62.44 -16.33 9.89
N TYR A 1018 -62.08 -16.84 11.08
CA TYR A 1018 -61.05 -16.22 11.91
C TYR A 1018 -59.65 -16.59 11.37
N PRO A 1019 -58.70 -15.66 11.26
CA PRO A 1019 -57.37 -15.96 10.74
C PRO A 1019 -56.63 -16.99 11.61
N THR A 1020 -55.94 -17.92 10.96
CA THR A 1020 -55.01 -18.83 11.65
C THR A 1020 -53.76 -18.04 12.04
N MET A 1021 -53.52 -17.91 13.33
CA MET A 1021 -52.29 -17.28 13.84
C MET A 1021 -51.13 -18.24 13.66
N GLN A 1022 -49.96 -17.69 13.35
CA GLN A 1022 -48.74 -18.46 13.27
C GLN A 1022 -48.39 -19.06 14.64
N SER A 1023 -47.78 -20.24 14.64
CA SER A 1023 -47.07 -20.72 15.83
C SER A 1023 -45.83 -19.87 16.10
N LEU A 1024 -45.31 -19.91 17.34
CA LEU A 1024 -44.05 -19.23 17.66
C LEU A 1024 -42.92 -19.66 16.73
N ASN A 1025 -42.78 -20.97 16.46
CA ASN A 1025 -41.74 -21.48 15.56
C ASN A 1025 -41.89 -20.92 14.14
N GLU A 1026 -43.10 -20.90 13.58
CA GLU A 1026 -43.37 -20.31 12.25
C GLU A 1026 -43.11 -18.80 12.22
N PHE A 1027 -43.34 -18.09 13.33
CA PHE A 1027 -43.00 -16.68 13.46
C PHE A 1027 -41.48 -16.47 13.51
N LEU A 1028 -40.75 -17.33 14.22
CA LEU A 1028 -39.28 -17.25 14.36
C LEU A 1028 -38.52 -17.73 13.10
N GLU A 1029 -39.12 -18.56 12.25
CA GLU A 1029 -38.54 -19.00 10.98
C GLU A 1029 -38.69 -18.00 9.82
N LYS A 1030 -39.72 -17.15 9.83
CA LYS A 1030 -40.02 -16.19 8.76
C LYS A 1030 -39.19 -14.91 8.82
#